data_AF-A0A4R7UQX3-F1
#
_entry.id   AF-A0A4R7UQX3-F1
#
_cell.length_a   1.000
_cell.length_b   1.000
_cell.length_c   1.000
_cell.angle_alpha   90.00
_cell.angle_beta   90.00
_cell.angle_gamma   90.00
#
_symmetry.space_group_name_H-M   'P 1'
#
loop_
_entity.id
_entity.type
_entity.pdbx_description
1 polymer ?
#
loop_
_entity_poly.entity_id
_entity_poly.type
_entity_poly.pdbx_seq_one_letter_code
_entity_poly.pdbx_strand_id
1 'polypeptide(L)'
;MRDDGARGERSRAVAAAVRTALRDVGGPDLYRHNAFRLTGLPTDAGRQAVRQRQRQVLPALRMGADVDLGHGIPVTAEEVNQAFDRILEDPRRRLVDELFWLWGSVHGGCECTTKLHADHDAAVRAHCAVLDLEADPPLDDQLDDIERLWRESGRLWEQVLRRDGFWGHVRHRIAALDERQLDESVIDVLREQVPVTLLRPLVVLATRADEGDEGWLADEARRWPLPARIVDDELEGAVKPLYEEVESATTTARDHCLSDRPSRAGEIILEEVVPRLERLTALVPPARHRRTGTARDGAAIVLNNSAMALFDKRGLVSKSRVREWLATATTLASDPHTVSAVEDNRATLNQVLSVLEHTRTQVDQLVEVGRTEVARRMLRDLRRRLAGSTLAKDIDRMLAELGEVKPARAARTSYDPVPSQRNGYDRPYGGHPVRRRPVARFFRRLVAFAASAAAVFGLGALLWHWLSPSFQVQGVIIYGETVSQNVEVGTCIPEKNDVTGDLGNVPVVVCGAEHWGEVLGYVRLAATPSPYPGTDQAHRLAEYRCRELLARQGLSQRLYGVWHTSPDKDVWNDGGRRFENYATCVAHRLDNRPLPTRQLVHPGRAKLDVPVRMGVFDSDVRTNAPVGTCVKDKQSLDESAWDVPIVDCDQWHWAEILGYPQLYRPEDPWPGDATVYAAARTACQRLATTRALPVDFRVDVLYPGQEWWQEEIPNIYAACVAARTDDGTFKGGTS
;
A
#
# COMPACT_ATOMS: atom_id res chain seq x y z
N MET A 1 -0.47 -61.23 10.99
CA MET A 1 0.24 -60.38 11.97
C MET A 1 1.58 -59.82 11.48
N ARG A 2 2.60 -60.62 11.09
CA ARG A 2 3.85 -60.05 10.52
C ARG A 2 3.67 -59.48 9.10
N ASP A 3 2.78 -60.08 8.30
CA ASP A 3 2.53 -59.68 6.90
C ASP A 3 1.64 -58.42 6.80
N ASP A 4 0.68 -58.26 7.72
CA ASP A 4 -0.20 -57.08 7.79
C ASP A 4 0.56 -55.81 8.17
N GLY A 5 1.59 -55.93 9.01
CA GLY A 5 2.45 -54.81 9.43
C GLY A 5 3.31 -54.26 8.28
N ALA A 6 3.93 -55.13 7.49
CA ALA A 6 4.76 -54.74 6.36
C ALA A 6 3.93 -54.09 5.23
N ARG A 7 2.71 -54.58 5.00
CA ARG A 7 1.78 -53.97 4.04
C ARG A 7 1.36 -52.56 4.47
N GLY A 8 1.00 -52.37 5.75
CA GLY A 8 0.63 -51.06 6.28
C GLY A 8 1.77 -50.04 6.35
N GLU A 9 3.02 -50.48 6.51
CA GLU A 9 4.20 -49.60 6.43
C GLU A 9 4.48 -49.15 4.98
N ARG A 10 4.36 -50.07 4.02
CA ARG A 10 4.50 -49.75 2.60
C ARG A 10 3.45 -48.76 2.10
N SER A 11 2.17 -48.97 2.42
CA SER A 11 1.10 -48.04 2.03
C SER A 11 1.32 -46.64 2.60
N ARG A 12 1.78 -46.52 3.85
CA ARG A 12 2.16 -45.22 4.46
C ARG A 12 3.32 -44.55 3.73
N ALA A 13 4.35 -45.29 3.33
CA ALA A 13 5.48 -44.75 2.58
C ALA A 13 5.07 -44.24 1.18
N VAL A 14 4.19 -44.96 0.49
CA VAL A 14 3.62 -44.56 -0.80
C VAL A 14 2.80 -43.29 -0.66
N ALA A 15 1.88 -43.26 0.32
CA ALA A 15 1.06 -42.10 0.65
C ALA A 15 1.93 -40.86 0.97
N ALA A 16 3.00 -41.03 1.73
CA ALA A 16 3.95 -39.96 2.03
C ALA A 16 4.67 -39.44 0.77
N ALA A 17 5.12 -40.33 -0.11
CA ALA A 17 5.79 -39.95 -1.35
C ALA A 17 4.87 -39.17 -2.30
N VAL A 18 3.60 -39.57 -2.45
CA VAL A 18 2.60 -38.84 -3.23
C VAL A 18 2.34 -37.45 -2.61
N ARG A 19 2.23 -37.37 -1.28
CA ARG A 19 2.07 -36.09 -0.58
C ARG A 19 3.25 -35.14 -0.81
N THR A 20 4.47 -35.67 -0.83
CA THR A 20 5.67 -34.90 -1.20
C THR A 20 5.60 -34.43 -2.65
N ALA A 21 5.27 -35.30 -3.59
CA ALA A 21 5.17 -34.93 -5.01
C ALA A 21 4.12 -33.82 -5.25
N LEU A 22 2.96 -33.90 -4.59
CA LEU A 22 1.93 -32.86 -4.62
C LEU A 22 2.36 -31.53 -3.99
N ARG A 23 3.24 -31.58 -2.98
CA ARG A 23 3.83 -30.39 -2.38
C ARG A 23 4.85 -29.75 -3.31
N ASP A 24 5.71 -30.56 -3.92
CA ASP A 24 6.78 -30.10 -4.81
C ASP A 24 6.24 -29.36 -6.05
N VAL A 25 5.05 -29.74 -6.55
CA VAL A 25 4.43 -29.09 -7.72
C VAL A 25 3.53 -27.90 -7.38
N GLY A 26 3.15 -27.71 -6.13
CA GLY A 26 2.13 -26.73 -5.72
C GLY A 26 2.56 -25.26 -5.77
N GLY A 27 3.53 -24.90 -6.61
CA GLY A 27 3.97 -23.52 -6.80
C GLY A 27 3.31 -22.84 -8.01
N PRO A 28 3.59 -21.55 -8.26
CA PRO A 28 3.08 -20.81 -9.42
C PRO A 28 3.42 -21.48 -10.76
N ASP A 29 4.52 -22.23 -10.82
CA ASP A 29 4.94 -22.97 -12.01
C ASP A 29 4.29 -24.34 -12.19
N LEU A 30 3.20 -24.64 -11.46
CA LEU A 30 2.48 -25.93 -11.47
C LEU A 30 2.32 -26.51 -12.88
N TYR A 31 1.89 -25.68 -13.83
CA TYR A 31 1.70 -26.09 -15.22
C TYR A 31 2.93 -25.85 -16.09
N ARG A 32 3.75 -24.82 -15.82
CA ARG A 32 4.95 -24.49 -16.62
C ARG A 32 5.99 -25.60 -16.57
N HIS A 33 6.19 -26.21 -15.40
CA HIS A 33 7.09 -27.34 -15.21
C HIS A 33 6.40 -28.72 -15.28
N ASN A 34 5.16 -28.78 -15.77
CA ASN A 34 4.48 -30.06 -15.94
C ASN A 34 5.20 -30.89 -17.02
N ALA A 35 5.55 -32.14 -16.69
CA ALA A 35 6.36 -32.97 -17.58
C ALA A 35 5.71 -33.25 -18.94
N PHE A 36 4.37 -33.35 -19.00
CA PHE A 36 3.64 -33.56 -20.24
C PHE A 36 3.52 -32.28 -21.08
N ARG A 37 3.45 -31.10 -20.44
CA ARG A 37 3.58 -29.81 -21.13
C ARG A 37 4.93 -29.73 -21.81
N LEU A 38 6.01 -29.85 -21.04
CA LEU A 38 7.40 -29.68 -21.53
C LEU A 38 7.80 -30.66 -22.64
N THR A 39 7.20 -31.85 -22.67
CA THR A 39 7.53 -32.88 -23.68
C THR A 39 6.59 -32.89 -24.89
N GLY A 40 5.46 -32.17 -24.81
CA GLY A 40 4.39 -32.19 -25.79
C GLY A 40 3.71 -33.55 -25.93
N LEU A 41 3.78 -34.41 -24.91
CA LEU A 41 3.18 -35.74 -24.92
C LEU A 41 1.76 -35.72 -24.33
N PRO A 42 0.83 -36.55 -24.86
CA PRO A 42 -0.43 -36.78 -24.19
C PRO A 42 -0.23 -37.59 -22.89
N THR A 43 -1.09 -37.40 -21.91
CA THR A 43 -1.00 -38.04 -20.57
C THR A 43 -1.15 -39.56 -20.60
N ASP A 44 -1.79 -40.09 -21.63
CA ASP A 44 -1.94 -41.53 -21.87
C ASP A 44 -0.72 -42.19 -22.54
N ALA A 45 0.33 -41.42 -22.88
CA ALA A 45 1.50 -41.92 -23.58
C ALA A 45 2.17 -43.08 -22.82
N GLY A 46 2.22 -44.26 -23.45
CA GLY A 46 2.94 -45.42 -22.92
C GLY A 46 4.46 -45.24 -22.94
N ARG A 47 5.19 -46.04 -22.16
CA ARG A 47 6.66 -45.97 -22.04
C ARG A 47 7.40 -45.96 -23.38
N GLN A 48 6.91 -46.72 -24.36
CA GLN A 48 7.50 -46.78 -25.70
C GLN A 48 7.37 -45.44 -26.44
N ALA A 49 6.18 -44.82 -26.40
CA ALA A 49 5.93 -43.51 -27.02
C ALA A 49 6.80 -42.43 -26.37
N VAL A 50 6.91 -42.44 -25.04
CA VAL A 50 7.76 -41.51 -24.28
C VAL A 50 9.23 -41.62 -24.73
N ARG A 51 9.80 -42.84 -24.77
CA ARG A 51 11.17 -43.07 -25.23
C ARG A 51 11.39 -42.72 -26.71
N GLN A 52 10.39 -42.93 -27.55
CA GLN A 52 10.46 -42.52 -28.96
C GLN A 52 10.54 -41.00 -29.09
N ARG A 53 9.67 -40.27 -28.39
CA ARG A 53 9.68 -38.80 -28.37
C ARG A 53 10.98 -38.25 -27.79
N GLN A 54 11.49 -38.84 -26.69
CA GLN A 54 12.78 -38.45 -26.10
C GLN A 54 13.94 -38.54 -27.10
N ARG A 55 14.01 -39.63 -27.88
CA ARG A 55 15.03 -39.82 -28.94
C ARG A 55 14.89 -38.84 -30.10
N GLN A 56 13.69 -38.34 -30.36
CA GLN A 56 13.43 -37.36 -31.42
C GLN A 56 13.78 -35.94 -30.98
N VAL A 57 13.36 -35.54 -29.78
CA VAL A 57 13.38 -34.14 -29.32
C VAL A 57 14.74 -33.73 -28.76
N LEU A 58 15.35 -34.55 -27.89
CA LEU A 58 16.57 -34.15 -27.19
C LEU A 58 17.77 -33.85 -28.10
N PRO A 59 18.06 -34.64 -29.15
CA PRO A 59 19.15 -34.30 -30.07
C PRO A 59 18.91 -32.96 -30.77
N ALA A 60 17.68 -32.68 -31.18
CA ALA A 60 17.34 -31.43 -31.87
C ALA A 60 17.52 -30.20 -30.94
N LEU A 61 17.02 -30.26 -29.71
CA LEU A 61 17.19 -29.18 -28.73
C LEU A 61 18.68 -28.95 -28.36
N ARG A 62 19.47 -30.02 -28.22
CA ARG A 62 20.92 -29.91 -27.95
C ARG A 62 21.70 -29.25 -29.09
N MET A 63 21.18 -29.33 -30.31
CA MET A 63 21.73 -28.66 -31.49
C MET A 63 21.19 -27.24 -31.67
N GLY A 64 20.37 -26.73 -30.75
CA GLY A 64 19.76 -25.40 -30.83
C GLY A 64 18.65 -25.28 -31.86
N ALA A 65 18.06 -26.39 -32.31
CA ALA A 65 16.92 -26.37 -33.22
C ALA A 65 15.64 -25.97 -32.47
N ASP A 66 14.82 -25.15 -33.13
CA ASP A 66 13.45 -24.89 -32.69
C ASP A 66 12.59 -26.13 -32.95
N VAL A 67 12.03 -26.70 -31.88
CA VAL A 67 11.23 -27.93 -31.93
C VAL A 67 9.83 -27.61 -31.47
N ASP A 68 8.83 -27.95 -32.29
CA ASP A 68 7.44 -27.83 -31.86
C ASP A 68 7.11 -28.84 -30.76
N LEU A 69 6.93 -28.31 -29.55
CA LEU A 69 6.50 -29.02 -28.34
C LEU A 69 5.02 -28.78 -28.03
N GLY A 70 4.29 -28.05 -28.88
CA GLY A 70 2.88 -27.71 -28.67
C GLY A 70 2.66 -26.57 -27.66
N HIS A 71 3.70 -25.81 -27.33
CA HIS A 71 3.63 -24.63 -26.46
C HIS A 71 4.68 -23.58 -26.85
N GLY A 72 4.40 -22.32 -26.48
CA GLY A 72 5.34 -21.20 -26.68
C GLY A 72 6.35 -20.98 -25.56
N ILE A 73 6.40 -21.84 -24.53
CA ILE A 73 7.36 -21.68 -23.42
C ILE A 73 8.79 -21.94 -23.92
N PRO A 74 9.75 -21.03 -23.67
CA PRO A 74 11.17 -21.29 -23.87
C PRO A 74 11.66 -22.40 -22.93
N VAL A 75 12.26 -23.46 -23.48
CA VAL A 75 12.78 -24.59 -22.70
C VAL A 75 14.18 -24.99 -23.14
N THR A 76 14.97 -25.46 -22.18
CA THR A 76 16.30 -26.02 -22.41
C THR A 76 16.23 -27.52 -22.65
N ALA A 77 17.24 -28.07 -23.33
CA ALA A 77 17.36 -29.52 -23.52
C ALA A 77 17.46 -30.29 -22.19
N GLU A 78 17.98 -29.65 -21.13
CA GLU A 78 18.10 -30.23 -19.80
C GLU A 78 16.75 -30.34 -19.11
N GLU A 79 15.94 -29.27 -19.12
CA GLU A 79 14.57 -29.29 -18.56
C GLU A 79 13.69 -30.34 -19.24
N VAL A 80 13.77 -30.44 -20.57
CA VAL A 80 13.03 -31.45 -21.33
C VAL A 80 13.54 -32.86 -21.02
N ASN A 81 14.85 -33.05 -20.79
CA ASN A 81 15.38 -34.35 -20.38
C ASN A 81 14.86 -34.75 -18.99
N GLN A 82 14.90 -33.84 -18.01
CA GLN A 82 14.36 -34.07 -16.68
C GLN A 82 12.85 -34.38 -16.70
N ALA A 83 12.09 -33.75 -17.60
CA ALA A 83 10.67 -34.07 -17.81
C ALA A 83 10.46 -35.50 -18.32
N PHE A 84 11.27 -35.97 -19.28
CA PHE A 84 11.21 -37.36 -19.73
C PHE A 84 11.57 -38.35 -18.62
N ASP A 85 12.63 -38.08 -17.86
CA ASP A 85 13.07 -38.92 -16.76
C ASP A 85 11.98 -39.01 -15.67
N ARG A 86 11.33 -37.88 -15.36
CA ARG A 86 10.19 -37.83 -14.43
C ARG A 86 9.00 -38.70 -14.87
N ILE A 87 8.69 -38.77 -16.17
CA ILE A 87 7.62 -39.63 -16.71
C ILE A 87 8.02 -41.11 -16.68
N LEU A 88 9.30 -41.43 -16.85
CA LEU A 88 9.79 -42.80 -16.99
C LEU A 88 10.14 -43.47 -15.65
N GLU A 89 10.67 -42.73 -14.67
CA GLU A 89 11.30 -43.27 -13.47
C GLU A 89 10.36 -43.41 -12.26
N ASP A 90 9.43 -42.46 -12.05
CA ASP A 90 8.56 -42.46 -10.86
C ASP A 90 7.07 -42.38 -11.24
N PRO A 91 6.32 -43.50 -11.18
CA PRO A 91 4.88 -43.52 -11.46
C PRO A 91 4.05 -42.61 -10.58
N ARG A 92 4.51 -42.29 -9.35
CA ARG A 92 3.78 -41.40 -8.43
C ARG A 92 3.89 -39.96 -8.92
N ARG A 93 5.08 -39.54 -9.34
CA ARG A 93 5.30 -38.21 -9.93
C ARG A 93 4.58 -38.09 -11.27
N ARG A 94 4.69 -39.11 -12.11
CA ARG A 94 3.92 -39.21 -13.36
C ARG A 94 2.41 -39.05 -13.12
N LEU A 95 1.83 -39.75 -12.14
CA LEU A 95 0.41 -39.64 -11.81
C LEU A 95 0.04 -38.21 -11.41
N VAL A 96 0.87 -37.53 -10.61
CA VAL A 96 0.67 -36.12 -10.25
C VAL A 96 0.72 -35.22 -11.49
N ASP A 97 1.67 -35.44 -12.39
CA ASP A 97 1.77 -34.67 -13.63
C ASP A 97 0.58 -34.94 -14.57
N GLU A 98 0.05 -36.17 -14.62
CA GLU A 98 -1.17 -36.53 -15.37
C GLU A 98 -2.42 -35.82 -14.79
N LEU A 99 -2.52 -35.68 -13.47
CA LEU A 99 -3.63 -34.98 -12.81
C LEU A 99 -3.66 -33.49 -13.11
N PHE A 100 -2.50 -32.88 -13.34
CA PHE A 100 -2.38 -31.44 -13.63
C PHE A 100 -2.07 -31.17 -15.10
N TRP A 101 -2.47 -32.07 -16.00
CA TRP A 101 -2.33 -31.85 -17.44
C TRP A 101 -3.53 -32.36 -18.23
N LEU A 102 -3.54 -32.09 -19.54
CA LEU A 102 -4.69 -32.39 -20.40
C LEU A 102 -4.85 -33.89 -20.60
N TRP A 103 -6.07 -34.40 -20.37
CA TRP A 103 -6.45 -35.79 -20.58
C TRP A 103 -6.86 -36.08 -22.01
N GLY A 104 -7.32 -35.06 -22.75
CA GLY A 104 -7.70 -35.21 -24.15
C GLY A 104 -8.90 -36.14 -24.33
N SER A 105 -8.91 -36.88 -25.43
CA SER A 105 -10.05 -37.77 -25.77
C SER A 105 -10.07 -39.01 -24.89
N VAL A 106 -11.25 -39.65 -24.76
CA VAL A 106 -11.37 -40.90 -24.03
C VAL A 106 -10.66 -42.01 -24.82
N HIS A 107 -9.61 -42.58 -24.23
CA HIS A 107 -8.88 -43.73 -24.80
C HIS A 107 -9.35 -45.05 -24.17
N GLY A 108 -9.19 -46.15 -24.90
CA GLY A 108 -9.85 -47.43 -24.60
C GLY A 108 -9.46 -48.02 -23.24
N GLY A 109 -10.45 -48.25 -22.37
CA GLY A 109 -10.30 -48.96 -21.10
C GLY A 109 -10.91 -48.26 -19.88
N CYS A 110 -11.09 -46.94 -19.91
CA CYS A 110 -11.81 -46.22 -18.86
C CYS A 110 -13.32 -46.15 -19.15
N GLU A 111 -14.17 -46.32 -18.13
CA GLU A 111 -15.62 -46.01 -18.17
C GLU A 111 -15.92 -44.49 -18.10
N CYS A 112 -14.93 -43.67 -18.45
CA CYS A 112 -14.99 -42.22 -18.39
C CYS A 112 -15.88 -41.65 -19.50
N THR A 113 -16.65 -40.60 -19.18
CA THR A 113 -17.39 -39.85 -20.21
C THR A 113 -16.47 -38.83 -20.89
N THR A 114 -16.69 -38.55 -22.18
CA THR A 114 -16.00 -37.46 -22.89
C THR A 114 -16.19 -36.11 -22.19
N LYS A 115 -17.38 -35.90 -21.59
CA LYS A 115 -17.67 -34.69 -20.82
C LYS A 115 -16.77 -34.54 -19.58
N LEU A 116 -16.45 -35.63 -18.88
CA LEU A 116 -15.55 -35.58 -17.72
C LEU A 116 -14.16 -35.07 -18.12
N HIS A 117 -13.59 -35.60 -19.21
CA HIS A 117 -12.29 -35.15 -19.71
C HIS A 117 -12.34 -33.69 -20.18
N ALA A 118 -13.39 -33.32 -20.93
CA ALA A 118 -13.55 -31.94 -21.39
C ALA A 118 -13.67 -30.93 -20.22
N ASP A 119 -14.43 -31.28 -19.18
CA ASP A 119 -14.59 -30.42 -18.00
C ASP A 119 -13.29 -30.34 -17.18
N HIS A 120 -12.52 -31.44 -17.08
CA HIS A 120 -11.19 -31.44 -16.46
C HIS A 120 -10.19 -30.57 -17.23
N ASP A 121 -10.11 -30.76 -18.56
CA ASP A 121 -9.20 -30.01 -19.41
C ASP A 121 -9.55 -28.52 -19.41
N ALA A 122 -10.84 -28.16 -19.29
CA ALA A 122 -11.27 -26.78 -19.09
C ALA A 122 -10.74 -26.20 -17.76
N ALA A 123 -10.80 -26.96 -16.66
CA ALA A 123 -10.26 -26.55 -15.36
C ALA A 123 -8.74 -26.35 -15.41
N VAL A 124 -8.01 -27.28 -16.04
CA VAL A 124 -6.55 -27.17 -16.27
C VAL A 124 -6.22 -25.94 -17.10
N ARG A 125 -6.93 -25.70 -18.22
CA ARG A 125 -6.68 -24.54 -19.09
C ARG A 125 -6.95 -23.22 -18.39
N ALA A 126 -8.05 -23.09 -17.64
CA ALA A 126 -8.37 -21.87 -16.92
C ALA A 126 -7.32 -21.54 -15.86
N HIS A 127 -6.91 -22.54 -15.07
CA HIS A 127 -5.90 -22.35 -14.03
C HIS A 127 -4.49 -22.11 -14.62
N CYS A 128 -4.16 -22.79 -15.71
CA CYS A 128 -2.92 -22.55 -16.45
C CYS A 128 -2.87 -21.14 -17.03
N ALA A 129 -3.98 -20.66 -17.60
CA ALA A 129 -4.04 -19.33 -18.21
C ALA A 129 -3.85 -18.22 -17.16
N VAL A 130 -4.48 -18.33 -15.98
CA VAL A 130 -4.29 -17.32 -14.93
C VAL A 130 -2.86 -17.36 -14.37
N LEU A 131 -2.29 -18.54 -14.16
CA LEU A 131 -0.90 -18.66 -13.70
C LEU A 131 0.11 -18.17 -14.74
N ASP A 132 -0.17 -18.33 -16.04
CA ASP A 132 0.69 -17.79 -17.09
C ASP A 132 0.60 -16.25 -17.17
N LEU A 133 -0.55 -15.65 -16.86
CA LEU A 133 -0.71 -14.19 -16.76
C LEU A 133 -0.05 -13.61 -15.50
N GLU A 134 -0.11 -14.32 -14.37
CA GLU A 134 0.49 -13.91 -13.09
C GLU A 134 2.01 -14.14 -13.01
N ALA A 135 2.58 -14.83 -14.01
CA ALA A 135 4.01 -15.14 -14.01
C ALA A 135 4.89 -13.90 -14.29
N ASP A 136 4.34 -12.90 -14.95
CA ASP A 136 4.95 -11.61 -15.21
C ASP A 136 4.06 -10.51 -14.59
N PRO A 137 4.58 -9.30 -14.28
CA PRO A 137 3.76 -8.20 -13.80
C PRO A 137 2.61 -7.93 -14.79
N PRO A 138 1.34 -8.09 -14.38
CA PRO A 138 0.23 -8.02 -15.30
C PRO A 138 0.04 -6.59 -15.83
N LEU A 139 -0.36 -6.48 -17.09
CA LEU A 139 -0.79 -5.21 -17.66
C LEU A 139 -2.17 -4.85 -17.12
N ASP A 140 -2.45 -3.55 -17.02
CA ASP A 140 -3.72 -3.03 -16.50
C ASP A 140 -4.96 -3.57 -17.21
N ASP A 141 -4.89 -3.78 -18.53
CA ASP A 141 -5.98 -4.32 -19.35
C ASP A 141 -6.21 -5.83 -19.12
N GLN A 142 -5.28 -6.52 -18.45
CA GLN A 142 -5.39 -7.94 -18.13
C GLN A 142 -6.01 -8.21 -16.75
N LEU A 143 -6.13 -7.20 -15.89
CA LEU A 143 -6.56 -7.38 -14.50
C LEU A 143 -7.97 -7.98 -14.38
N ASP A 144 -8.91 -7.51 -15.20
CA ASP A 144 -10.29 -8.06 -15.24
C ASP A 144 -10.29 -9.56 -15.62
N ASP A 145 -9.44 -9.93 -16.59
CA ASP A 145 -9.31 -11.30 -17.07
C ASP A 145 -8.67 -12.20 -16.02
N ILE A 146 -7.67 -11.71 -15.29
CA ILE A 146 -7.03 -12.42 -14.19
C ILE A 146 -8.05 -12.74 -13.10
N GLU A 147 -8.80 -11.73 -12.63
CA GLU A 147 -9.83 -11.90 -11.61
C GLU A 147 -10.90 -12.91 -12.04
N ARG A 148 -11.36 -12.79 -13.29
CA ARG A 148 -12.33 -13.73 -13.87
C ARG A 148 -11.77 -15.15 -13.96
N LEU A 149 -10.52 -15.32 -14.38
CA LEU A 149 -9.90 -16.64 -14.54
C LEU A 149 -9.62 -17.32 -13.20
N TRP A 150 -9.22 -16.59 -12.15
CA TRP A 150 -9.09 -17.16 -10.80
C TRP A 150 -10.41 -17.76 -10.33
N ARG A 151 -11.51 -16.99 -10.40
CA ARG A 151 -12.85 -17.46 -10.01
C ARG A 151 -13.32 -18.64 -10.86
N GLU A 152 -13.13 -18.54 -12.17
CA GLU A 152 -13.56 -19.59 -13.11
C GLU A 152 -12.77 -20.89 -12.88
N SER A 153 -11.46 -20.80 -12.66
CA SER A 153 -10.62 -21.97 -12.40
C SER A 153 -11.02 -22.70 -11.11
N GLY A 154 -11.25 -21.96 -10.02
CA GLY A 154 -11.74 -22.52 -8.76
C GLY A 154 -13.09 -23.23 -8.95
N ARG A 155 -14.05 -22.55 -9.60
CA ARG A 155 -15.38 -23.12 -9.90
C ARG A 155 -15.28 -24.40 -10.73
N LEU A 156 -14.47 -24.42 -11.77
CA LEU A 156 -14.30 -25.60 -12.63
C LEU A 156 -13.66 -26.77 -11.86
N TRP A 157 -12.62 -26.51 -11.07
CA TRP A 157 -11.99 -27.53 -10.23
C TRP A 157 -12.94 -28.09 -9.16
N GLU A 158 -13.73 -27.25 -8.50
CA GLU A 158 -14.76 -27.71 -7.55
C GLU A 158 -15.75 -28.68 -8.21
N GLN A 159 -16.21 -28.33 -9.40
CA GLN A 159 -17.17 -29.16 -10.16
C GLN A 159 -16.59 -30.50 -10.57
N VAL A 160 -15.31 -30.55 -10.95
CA VAL A 160 -14.64 -31.78 -11.37
C VAL A 160 -14.33 -32.66 -10.16
N LEU A 161 -13.76 -32.10 -9.09
CA LEU A 161 -13.33 -32.85 -7.90
C LEU A 161 -14.51 -33.47 -7.11
N ARG A 162 -15.72 -32.89 -7.21
CA ARG A 162 -16.94 -33.43 -6.61
C ARG A 162 -17.51 -34.67 -7.32
N ARG A 163 -17.08 -34.96 -8.55
CA ARG A 163 -17.64 -36.07 -9.34
C ARG A 163 -16.94 -37.38 -9.01
N ASP A 164 -17.70 -38.42 -8.70
CA ASP A 164 -17.15 -39.77 -8.51
C ASP A 164 -16.43 -40.30 -9.75
N GLY A 165 -16.89 -39.89 -10.95
CA GLY A 165 -16.25 -40.22 -12.22
C GLY A 165 -14.80 -39.74 -12.32
N PHE A 166 -14.46 -38.58 -11.74
CA PHE A 166 -13.09 -38.08 -11.69
C PHE A 166 -12.21 -39.07 -10.91
N TRP A 167 -12.62 -39.44 -9.71
CA TRP A 167 -11.89 -40.43 -8.89
C TRP A 167 -11.93 -41.84 -9.48
N GLY A 168 -12.94 -42.16 -10.29
CA GLY A 168 -12.98 -43.37 -11.12
C GLY A 168 -11.87 -43.39 -12.18
N HIS A 169 -11.68 -42.27 -12.88
CA HIS A 169 -10.57 -42.11 -13.83
C HIS A 169 -9.20 -42.28 -13.15
N VAL A 170 -8.98 -41.62 -12.01
CA VAL A 170 -7.72 -41.72 -11.27
C VAL A 170 -7.43 -43.15 -10.82
N ARG A 171 -8.45 -43.89 -10.31
CA ARG A 171 -8.31 -45.31 -9.98
C ARG A 171 -7.96 -46.16 -11.19
N HIS A 172 -8.60 -45.90 -12.34
CA HIS A 172 -8.26 -46.57 -13.59
C HIS A 172 -6.81 -46.31 -14.00
N ARG A 173 -6.33 -45.06 -13.89
CA ARG A 173 -4.93 -44.70 -14.19
C ARG A 173 -3.94 -45.37 -13.25
N ILE A 174 -4.22 -45.40 -11.95
CA ILE A 174 -3.41 -46.14 -10.97
C ILE A 174 -3.28 -47.61 -11.35
N ALA A 175 -4.39 -48.26 -11.74
CA ALA A 175 -4.39 -49.65 -12.19
C ALA A 175 -3.62 -49.84 -13.51
N ALA A 176 -3.76 -48.91 -14.46
CA ALA A 176 -3.13 -48.98 -15.78
C ALA A 176 -1.60 -48.73 -15.73
N LEU A 177 -1.11 -47.96 -14.76
CA LEU A 177 0.33 -47.79 -14.53
C LEU A 177 0.96 -49.07 -13.95
N ASP A 178 0.15 -50.04 -13.50
CA ASP A 178 0.48 -51.42 -13.07
C ASP A 178 1.83 -51.58 -12.37
N GLU A 179 2.07 -50.71 -11.38
CA GLU A 179 3.20 -50.87 -10.47
C GLU A 179 2.68 -51.24 -9.09
N ARG A 180 3.28 -52.26 -8.46
CA ARG A 180 3.04 -52.66 -7.06
C ARG A 180 3.24 -51.51 -6.03
N GLN A 181 3.58 -50.31 -6.49
CA GLN A 181 3.91 -49.10 -5.74
C GLN A 181 2.73 -48.14 -5.55
N LEU A 182 1.57 -48.36 -6.17
CA LEU A 182 0.36 -47.55 -5.98
C LEU A 182 -0.78 -48.45 -5.48
N ASP A 183 -1.46 -48.06 -4.41
CA ASP A 183 -2.64 -48.75 -3.86
C ASP A 183 -3.75 -47.75 -3.53
N GLU A 184 -4.92 -48.22 -3.07
CA GLU A 184 -6.10 -47.39 -2.84
C GLU A 184 -5.85 -46.27 -1.81
N SER A 185 -4.87 -46.39 -0.91
CA SER A 185 -4.53 -45.33 0.04
C SER A 185 -4.02 -44.05 -0.64
N VAL A 186 -3.54 -44.16 -1.88
CA VAL A 186 -3.17 -43.02 -2.72
C VAL A 186 -4.38 -42.16 -3.05
N ILE A 187 -5.56 -42.76 -3.29
CA ILE A 187 -6.78 -42.01 -3.62
C ILE A 187 -7.20 -41.11 -2.45
N ASP A 188 -7.12 -41.62 -1.22
CA ASP A 188 -7.45 -40.82 -0.04
C ASP A 188 -6.50 -39.63 0.13
N VAL A 189 -5.20 -39.84 -0.09
CA VAL A 189 -4.22 -38.74 -0.09
C VAL A 189 -4.52 -37.73 -1.20
N LEU A 190 -4.84 -38.20 -2.41
CA LEU A 190 -5.16 -37.30 -3.54
C LEU A 190 -6.43 -36.49 -3.27
N ARG A 191 -7.48 -37.11 -2.72
CA ARG A 191 -8.72 -36.41 -2.32
C ARG A 191 -8.48 -35.31 -1.30
N GLU A 192 -7.59 -35.57 -0.35
CA GLU A 192 -7.22 -34.60 0.68
C GLU A 192 -6.32 -33.48 0.13
N GLN A 193 -5.34 -33.82 -0.71
CA GLN A 193 -4.23 -32.93 -1.03
C GLN A 193 -4.34 -32.24 -2.39
N VAL A 194 -5.04 -32.80 -3.40
CA VAL A 194 -5.20 -32.14 -4.71
C VAL A 194 -5.89 -30.76 -4.58
N PRO A 195 -7.00 -30.62 -3.83
CA PRO A 195 -7.61 -29.30 -3.62
C PRO A 195 -6.64 -28.28 -3.03
N VAL A 196 -5.81 -28.70 -2.06
CA VAL A 196 -4.81 -27.85 -1.40
C VAL A 196 -3.68 -27.51 -2.36
N THR A 197 -3.19 -28.47 -3.14
CA THR A 197 -2.16 -28.24 -4.17
C THR A 197 -2.61 -27.26 -5.24
N LEU A 198 -3.90 -27.23 -5.59
CA LEU A 198 -4.46 -26.25 -6.51
C LEU A 198 -4.54 -24.83 -5.92
N LEU A 199 -4.72 -24.70 -4.60
CA LEU A 199 -4.74 -23.42 -3.90
C LEU A 199 -3.34 -22.82 -3.71
N ARG A 200 -2.32 -23.66 -3.48
CA ARG A 200 -0.97 -23.19 -3.12
C ARG A 200 -0.31 -22.21 -4.11
N PRO A 201 -0.47 -22.32 -5.44
CA PRO A 201 0.04 -21.31 -6.37
C PRO A 201 -0.40 -19.89 -5.98
N LEU A 202 -1.69 -19.71 -5.67
CA LEU A 202 -2.28 -18.44 -5.26
C LEU A 202 -1.74 -17.96 -3.91
N VAL A 203 -1.57 -18.87 -2.95
CA VAL A 203 -0.93 -18.55 -1.64
C VAL A 203 0.52 -18.12 -1.81
N VAL A 204 1.29 -18.82 -2.65
CA VAL A 204 2.69 -18.47 -2.91
C VAL A 204 2.79 -17.13 -3.64
N LEU A 205 1.94 -16.88 -4.63
CA LEU A 205 1.84 -15.56 -5.29
C LEU A 205 1.55 -14.47 -4.27
N ALA A 206 0.56 -14.65 -3.38
CA ALA A 206 0.24 -13.68 -2.33
C ALA A 206 1.47 -13.37 -1.45
N THR A 207 2.26 -14.39 -1.08
CA THR A 207 3.46 -14.16 -0.26
C THR A 207 4.62 -13.50 -1.00
N ARG A 208 4.67 -13.58 -2.33
CA ARG A 208 5.75 -13.00 -3.17
C ARG A 208 5.37 -11.67 -3.80
N ALA A 209 4.10 -11.34 -3.79
CA ALA A 209 3.56 -10.13 -4.36
C ALA A 209 4.28 -8.88 -3.80
N ASP A 210 4.34 -7.88 -4.67
CA ASP A 210 4.78 -6.54 -4.32
C ASP A 210 3.77 -5.89 -3.36
N GLU A 211 4.22 -4.84 -2.68
CA GLU A 211 3.43 -4.13 -1.68
C GLU A 211 2.09 -3.66 -2.26
N GLY A 212 1.00 -4.16 -1.68
CA GLY A 212 -0.37 -3.79 -2.04
C GLY A 212 -1.18 -4.88 -2.74
N ASP A 213 -0.52 -5.83 -3.38
CA ASP A 213 -1.18 -6.93 -4.10
C ASP A 213 -1.41 -8.17 -3.22
N GLU A 214 -0.68 -8.27 -2.11
CA GLU A 214 -0.68 -9.43 -1.21
C GLU A 214 -2.07 -9.69 -0.62
N GLY A 215 -2.79 -8.63 -0.25
CA GLY A 215 -4.12 -8.70 0.34
C GLY A 215 -5.18 -9.24 -0.62
N TRP A 216 -5.16 -8.78 -1.89
CA TRP A 216 -6.10 -9.23 -2.91
C TRP A 216 -5.92 -10.72 -3.22
N LEU A 217 -4.68 -11.18 -3.45
CA LEU A 217 -4.40 -12.60 -3.71
C LEU A 217 -4.79 -13.48 -2.51
N ALA A 218 -4.58 -13.01 -1.27
CA ALA A 218 -5.03 -13.72 -0.07
C ALA A 218 -6.56 -13.79 0.05
N ASP A 219 -7.27 -12.75 -0.38
CA ASP A 219 -8.74 -12.75 -0.42
C ASP A 219 -9.29 -13.65 -1.53
N GLU A 220 -8.64 -13.69 -2.70
CA GLU A 220 -8.99 -14.64 -3.75
C GLU A 220 -8.71 -16.09 -3.31
N ALA A 221 -7.62 -16.32 -2.56
CA ALA A 221 -7.36 -17.62 -1.92
C ALA A 221 -8.48 -18.05 -0.97
N ARG A 222 -9.05 -17.10 -0.20
CA ARG A 222 -10.20 -17.35 0.69
C ARG A 222 -11.51 -17.62 -0.05
N ARG A 223 -11.63 -17.19 -1.30
CA ARG A 223 -12.77 -17.49 -2.18
C ARG A 223 -12.61 -18.84 -2.88
N TRP A 224 -11.42 -19.43 -2.86
CA TRP A 224 -11.19 -20.76 -3.38
C TRP A 224 -12.15 -21.77 -2.71
N PRO A 225 -12.70 -22.76 -3.45
CA PRO A 225 -13.73 -23.67 -2.97
C PRO A 225 -13.20 -24.74 -2.00
N LEU A 226 -12.69 -24.27 -0.86
CA LEU A 226 -12.18 -25.05 0.26
C LEU A 226 -12.76 -24.52 1.57
N PRO A 227 -12.84 -25.36 2.63
CA PRO A 227 -13.19 -24.88 3.95
C PRO A 227 -12.24 -23.75 4.39
N ALA A 228 -12.79 -22.64 4.87
CA ALA A 228 -12.02 -21.43 5.25
C ALA A 228 -10.84 -21.74 6.18
N ARG A 229 -11.03 -22.67 7.12
CA ARG A 229 -9.96 -23.12 8.04
C ARG A 229 -8.73 -23.67 7.30
N ILE A 230 -8.92 -24.42 6.21
CA ILE A 230 -7.80 -24.99 5.44
C ILE A 230 -7.05 -23.88 4.70
N VAL A 231 -7.78 -22.93 4.12
CA VAL A 231 -7.16 -21.78 3.43
C VAL A 231 -6.36 -20.93 4.42
N ASP A 232 -6.97 -20.58 5.56
CA ASP A 232 -6.33 -19.78 6.59
C ASP A 232 -5.10 -20.51 7.19
N ASP A 233 -5.15 -21.84 7.37
CA ASP A 233 -4.00 -22.66 7.80
C ASP A 233 -2.85 -22.63 6.75
N GLU A 234 -3.15 -22.69 5.45
CA GLU A 234 -2.12 -22.60 4.39
C GLU A 234 -1.51 -21.19 4.28
N LEU A 235 -2.32 -20.13 4.38
CA LEU A 235 -1.83 -18.74 4.42
C LEU A 235 -0.94 -18.51 5.64
N GLU A 236 -1.37 -18.94 6.83
CA GLU A 236 -0.58 -18.82 8.07
C GLU A 236 0.71 -19.62 8.00
N GLY A 237 0.68 -20.82 7.40
CA GLY A 237 1.86 -21.64 7.15
C GLY A 237 2.87 -20.94 6.23
N ALA A 238 2.39 -20.29 5.17
CA ALA A 238 3.24 -19.61 4.19
C ALA A 238 3.94 -18.36 4.75
N VAL A 239 3.29 -17.62 5.66
CA VAL A 239 3.86 -16.41 6.29
C VAL A 239 4.62 -16.68 7.60
N LYS A 240 4.85 -17.94 7.95
CA LYS A 240 5.60 -18.31 9.16
C LYS A 240 6.97 -17.60 9.29
N PRO A 241 7.81 -17.49 8.24
CA PRO A 241 9.09 -16.76 8.33
C PRO A 241 8.89 -15.29 8.71
N LEU A 242 7.84 -14.64 8.19
CA LEU A 242 7.53 -13.24 8.48
C LEU A 242 7.14 -13.02 9.94
N TYR A 243 6.41 -13.96 10.55
CA TYR A 243 6.15 -13.94 11.99
C TYR A 243 7.44 -14.04 12.82
N GLU A 244 8.36 -14.92 12.43
CA GLU A 244 9.64 -15.13 13.14
C GLU A 244 10.50 -13.85 13.08
N GLU A 245 10.52 -13.16 11.92
CA GLU A 245 11.17 -11.87 11.77
C GLU A 245 10.56 -10.78 12.67
N VAL A 246 9.23 -10.64 12.66
CA VAL A 246 8.51 -9.66 13.48
C VAL A 246 8.74 -9.91 14.98
N GLU A 247 8.70 -11.16 15.42
CA GLU A 247 8.93 -11.55 16.81
C GLU A 247 10.37 -11.24 17.25
N SER A 248 11.35 -11.54 16.40
CA SER A 248 12.77 -11.27 16.64
C SER A 248 13.05 -9.76 16.74
N ALA A 249 12.55 -8.96 15.79
CA ALA A 249 12.74 -7.52 15.77
C ALA A 249 12.01 -6.83 16.95
N THR A 250 10.79 -7.27 17.27
CA THR A 250 10.04 -6.75 18.44
C THR A 250 10.75 -7.08 19.75
N THR A 251 11.34 -8.27 19.88
CA THR A 251 12.12 -8.64 21.07
C THR A 251 13.38 -7.77 21.20
N THR A 252 14.07 -7.53 20.10
CA THR A 252 15.25 -6.66 20.06
C THR A 252 14.89 -5.21 20.43
N ALA A 253 13.78 -4.68 19.90
CA ALA A 253 13.27 -3.36 20.27
C ALA A 253 12.90 -3.28 21.77
N ARG A 254 12.26 -4.34 22.31
CA ARG A 254 11.95 -4.45 23.74
C ARG A 254 13.22 -4.40 24.59
N ASP A 255 14.27 -5.12 24.21
CA ASP A 255 15.53 -5.15 24.94
C ASP A 255 16.23 -3.78 24.92
N HIS A 256 16.16 -3.06 23.80
CA HIS A 256 16.62 -1.66 23.74
C HIS A 256 15.81 -0.74 24.64
N CYS A 257 14.48 -0.89 24.70
CA CYS A 257 13.63 -0.11 25.60
C CYS A 257 13.98 -0.39 27.08
N LEU A 258 14.18 -1.65 27.44
CA LEU A 258 14.56 -2.07 28.81
C LEU A 258 15.99 -1.65 29.17
N SER A 259 16.89 -1.59 28.19
CA SER A 259 18.27 -1.13 28.32
C SER A 259 18.42 0.39 28.18
N ASP A 260 17.34 1.13 28.41
CA ASP A 260 17.32 2.59 28.48
C ASP A 260 17.70 3.30 27.15
N ARG A 261 17.41 2.67 26.01
CA ARG A 261 17.61 3.22 24.64
C ARG A 261 16.27 3.35 23.88
N PRO A 262 15.33 4.19 24.35
CA PRO A 262 13.99 4.26 23.77
C PRO A 262 13.97 4.77 22.32
N SER A 263 14.91 5.65 21.92
CA SER A 263 15.05 6.11 20.53
C SER A 263 15.24 4.94 19.56
N ARG A 264 16.22 4.07 19.83
CA ARG A 264 16.51 2.91 18.99
C ARG A 264 15.37 1.90 19.01
N ALA A 265 14.72 1.70 20.15
CA ALA A 265 13.57 0.81 20.26
C ALA A 265 12.41 1.24 19.36
N GLY A 266 12.01 2.52 19.41
CA GLY A 266 10.95 3.03 18.55
C GLY A 266 11.32 3.08 17.07
N GLU A 267 12.59 3.37 16.73
CA GLU A 267 13.10 3.30 15.36
C GLU A 267 12.98 1.87 14.78
N ILE A 268 13.40 0.84 15.53
CA ILE A 268 13.23 -0.57 15.09
C ILE A 268 11.75 -0.91 14.87
N ILE A 269 10.86 -0.49 15.79
CA ILE A 269 9.43 -0.77 15.61
C ILE A 269 8.90 -0.12 14.33
N LEU A 270 9.18 1.17 14.10
CA LEU A 270 8.64 1.89 12.94
C LEU A 270 9.28 1.45 11.62
N GLU A 271 10.59 1.24 11.58
CA GLU A 271 11.32 0.99 10.34
C GLU A 271 11.33 -0.50 9.96
N GLU A 272 11.29 -1.40 10.94
CA GLU A 272 11.43 -2.85 10.69
C GLU A 272 10.14 -3.61 10.98
N VAL A 273 9.44 -3.32 12.09
CA VAL A 273 8.30 -4.13 12.53
C VAL A 273 6.98 -3.71 11.87
N VAL A 274 6.69 -2.40 11.78
CA VAL A 274 5.43 -1.89 11.22
C VAL A 274 5.22 -2.32 9.77
N PRO A 275 6.16 -2.15 8.82
CA PRO A 275 5.95 -2.58 7.44
C PRO A 275 5.66 -4.09 7.32
N ARG A 276 6.33 -4.91 8.14
CA ARG A 276 6.09 -6.36 8.18
C ARG A 276 4.74 -6.71 8.80
N LEU A 277 4.28 -5.97 9.81
CA LEU A 277 2.96 -6.13 10.40
C LEU A 277 1.84 -5.71 9.45
N GLU A 278 2.06 -4.68 8.63
CA GLU A 278 1.15 -4.27 7.56
C GLU A 278 1.00 -5.40 6.53
N ARG A 279 2.11 -5.96 6.06
CA ARG A 279 2.12 -7.14 5.19
C ARG A 279 1.42 -8.36 5.83
N LEU A 280 1.68 -8.65 7.12
CA LEU A 280 0.95 -9.70 7.84
C LEU A 280 -0.54 -9.39 7.96
N THR A 281 -0.93 -8.13 8.15
CA THR A 281 -2.34 -7.75 8.28
C THR A 281 -3.07 -7.93 6.95
N ALA A 282 -2.43 -7.65 5.82
CA ALA A 282 -2.97 -7.91 4.49
C ALA A 282 -3.14 -9.42 4.22
N LEU A 283 -2.09 -10.22 4.50
CA LEU A 283 -2.09 -11.66 4.22
C LEU A 283 -2.92 -12.50 5.21
N VAL A 284 -2.82 -12.19 6.50
CA VAL A 284 -3.40 -12.95 7.62
C VAL A 284 -3.97 -11.98 8.67
N PRO A 285 -5.14 -11.37 8.42
CA PRO A 285 -5.65 -10.27 9.24
C PRO A 285 -5.96 -10.70 10.69
N PRO A 286 -5.78 -9.81 11.68
CA PRO A 286 -5.96 -10.12 13.10
C PRO A 286 -7.39 -10.56 13.45
N ALA A 287 -8.38 -10.14 12.67
CA ALA A 287 -9.78 -10.57 12.82
C ALA A 287 -9.98 -12.09 12.62
N ARG A 288 -9.08 -12.73 11.85
CA ARG A 288 -9.09 -14.18 11.57
C ARG A 288 -7.94 -14.91 12.28
N HIS A 289 -6.80 -14.24 12.43
CA HIS A 289 -5.56 -14.82 12.96
C HIS A 289 -5.16 -14.16 14.27
N ARG A 290 -5.40 -14.86 15.38
CA ARG A 290 -5.01 -14.41 16.73
C ARG A 290 -3.52 -14.10 16.86
N ARG A 291 -2.67 -14.82 16.11
CA ARG A 291 -1.22 -14.62 16.12
C ARG A 291 -0.83 -13.24 15.60
N THR A 292 -1.47 -12.75 14.53
CA THR A 292 -1.30 -11.38 14.02
C THR A 292 -1.70 -10.34 15.05
N GLY A 293 -2.86 -10.52 15.70
CA GLY A 293 -3.31 -9.62 16.77
C GLY A 293 -2.28 -9.53 17.91
N THR A 294 -1.78 -10.69 18.35
CA THR A 294 -0.75 -10.77 19.40
C THR A 294 0.55 -10.06 19.01
N ALA A 295 0.99 -10.20 17.75
CA ALA A 295 2.19 -9.52 17.25
C ALA A 295 2.00 -8.00 17.20
N ARG A 296 0.84 -7.52 16.74
CA ARG A 296 0.48 -6.10 16.72
C ARG A 296 0.45 -5.49 18.13
N ASP A 297 -0.22 -6.15 19.07
CA ASP A 297 -0.25 -5.70 20.48
C ASP A 297 1.15 -5.68 21.10
N GLY A 298 1.98 -6.69 20.80
CA GLY A 298 3.38 -6.74 21.23
C GLY A 298 4.19 -5.52 20.79
N ALA A 299 4.05 -5.11 19.52
CA ALA A 299 4.68 -3.91 18.98
C ALA A 299 4.11 -2.62 19.59
N ALA A 300 2.78 -2.52 19.72
CA ALA A 300 2.10 -1.40 20.35
C ALA A 300 2.60 -1.13 21.78
N ILE A 301 2.75 -2.20 22.59
CA ILE A 301 3.28 -2.13 23.95
C ILE A 301 4.71 -1.58 23.97
N VAL A 302 5.60 -2.08 23.09
CA VAL A 302 7.00 -1.62 23.03
C VAL A 302 7.06 -0.16 22.61
N LEU A 303 6.28 0.24 21.61
CA LEU A 303 6.26 1.60 21.09
C LEU A 303 5.70 2.60 22.13
N ASN A 304 4.60 2.24 22.80
CA ASN A 304 4.03 3.00 23.91
C ASN A 304 5.06 3.21 25.04
N ASN A 305 5.70 2.14 25.50
CA ASN A 305 6.71 2.22 26.55
C ASN A 305 7.93 3.05 26.13
N SER A 306 8.35 2.92 24.87
CA SER A 306 9.46 3.68 24.30
C SER A 306 9.11 5.17 24.20
N ALA A 307 7.88 5.52 23.83
CA ALA A 307 7.40 6.89 23.76
C ALA A 307 7.43 7.55 25.15
N MET A 308 6.95 6.84 26.17
CA MET A 308 6.97 7.35 27.54
C MET A 308 8.40 7.50 28.09
N ALA A 309 9.27 6.51 27.87
CA ALA A 309 10.67 6.60 28.26
C ALA A 309 11.43 7.71 27.52
N LEU A 310 11.11 7.97 26.24
CA LEU A 310 11.69 9.06 25.48
C LEU A 310 11.26 10.42 26.02
N PHE A 311 9.95 10.59 26.29
CA PHE A 311 9.41 11.82 26.86
C PHE A 311 10.01 12.10 28.24
N ASP A 312 10.08 11.09 29.11
CA ASP A 312 10.69 11.22 30.44
C ASP A 312 12.14 11.70 30.36
N LYS A 313 12.89 11.31 29.32
CA LYS A 313 14.30 11.70 29.13
C LYS A 313 14.52 13.04 28.45
N ARG A 314 13.72 13.36 27.43
CA ARG A 314 13.96 14.51 26.53
C ARG A 314 12.92 15.62 26.66
N GLY A 315 11.85 15.42 27.42
CA GLY A 315 10.79 16.40 27.62
C GLY A 315 10.20 16.89 26.29
N LEU A 316 9.93 18.19 26.20
CA LEU A 316 9.25 18.78 25.04
C LEU A 316 10.03 18.68 23.72
N VAL A 317 11.35 18.51 23.77
CA VAL A 317 12.18 18.34 22.56
C VAL A 317 11.75 17.10 21.77
N SER A 318 11.20 16.09 22.45
CA SER A 318 10.73 14.84 21.83
C SER A 318 9.24 14.82 21.48
N LYS A 319 8.49 15.91 21.72
CA LYS A 319 7.01 15.91 21.68
C LYS A 319 6.42 15.39 20.37
N SER A 320 7.01 15.75 19.22
CA SER A 320 6.50 15.36 17.90
C SER A 320 6.63 13.85 17.71
N ARG A 321 7.83 13.31 17.96
CA ARG A 321 8.12 11.89 17.87
C ARG A 321 7.31 11.05 18.87
N VAL A 322 7.12 11.54 20.09
CA VAL A 322 6.29 10.84 21.10
C VAL A 322 4.82 10.79 20.66
N ARG A 323 4.28 11.88 20.09
CA ARG A 323 2.91 11.90 19.55
C ARG A 323 2.74 10.92 18.40
N GLU A 324 3.69 10.93 17.46
CA GLU A 324 3.74 9.98 16.34
C GLU A 324 3.72 8.53 16.84
N TRP A 325 4.63 8.18 17.77
CA TRP A 325 4.72 6.84 18.31
C TRP A 325 3.46 6.37 19.05
N LEU A 326 2.82 7.27 19.82
CA LEU A 326 1.56 6.94 20.49
C LEU A 326 0.40 6.83 19.49
N ALA A 327 0.40 7.61 18.41
CA ALA A 327 -0.58 7.47 17.34
C ALA A 327 -0.43 6.10 16.65
N THR A 328 0.78 5.72 16.25
CA THR A 328 1.05 4.39 15.68
C THR A 328 0.75 3.26 16.67
N ALA A 329 1.06 3.42 17.96
CA ALA A 329 0.69 2.42 18.96
C ALA A 329 -0.83 2.26 19.07
N THR A 330 -1.59 3.33 18.85
CA THR A 330 -3.06 3.29 18.85
C THR A 330 -3.59 2.49 17.65
N THR A 331 -2.99 2.66 16.47
CA THR A 331 -3.43 1.91 15.28
C THR A 331 -3.10 0.42 15.36
N LEU A 332 -2.02 0.06 16.08
CA LEU A 332 -1.61 -1.33 16.27
C LEU A 332 -2.42 -2.05 17.36
N ALA A 333 -2.75 -1.38 18.45
CA ALA A 333 -3.40 -1.98 19.61
C ALA A 333 -4.81 -2.52 19.28
N SER A 334 -5.06 -3.77 19.65
CA SER A 334 -6.35 -4.45 19.49
C SER A 334 -6.85 -5.04 20.82
N ASP A 335 -5.95 -5.43 21.72
CA ASP A 335 -6.31 -5.89 23.06
C ASP A 335 -6.82 -4.74 23.94
N PRO A 336 -7.98 -4.88 24.64
CA PRO A 336 -8.58 -3.81 25.43
C PRO A 336 -7.67 -3.20 26.50
N HIS A 337 -6.79 -3.99 27.13
CA HIS A 337 -5.85 -3.46 28.10
C HIS A 337 -4.75 -2.64 27.43
N THR A 338 -4.27 -3.08 26.27
CA THR A 338 -3.27 -2.34 25.49
C THR A 338 -3.84 -1.03 24.95
N VAL A 339 -5.06 -1.05 24.39
CA VAL A 339 -5.78 0.15 23.92
C VAL A 339 -5.91 1.17 25.04
N SER A 340 -6.47 0.76 26.19
CA SER A 340 -6.65 1.65 27.34
C SER A 340 -5.32 2.24 27.83
N ALA A 341 -4.24 1.44 27.88
CA ALA A 341 -2.94 1.94 28.32
C ALA A 341 -2.32 2.98 27.35
N VAL A 342 -2.49 2.78 26.04
CA VAL A 342 -2.02 3.74 25.02
C VAL A 342 -2.83 5.01 25.07
N GLU A 343 -4.16 4.91 25.19
CA GLU A 343 -5.07 6.05 25.28
C GLU A 343 -4.82 6.89 26.53
N ASP A 344 -4.64 6.25 27.70
CA ASP A 344 -4.34 6.93 28.96
C ASP A 344 -3.03 7.73 28.87
N ASN A 345 -1.99 7.13 28.27
CA ASN A 345 -0.70 7.80 28.07
C ASN A 345 -0.82 8.96 27.08
N ARG A 346 -1.56 8.79 25.98
CA ARG A 346 -1.82 9.83 24.98
C ARG A 346 -2.62 10.99 25.57
N ALA A 347 -3.66 10.70 26.34
CA ALA A 347 -4.46 11.69 27.04
C ALA A 347 -3.61 12.47 28.05
N THR A 348 -2.79 11.76 28.83
CA THR A 348 -1.89 12.40 29.80
C THR A 348 -0.86 13.31 29.11
N LEU A 349 -0.25 12.87 28.01
CA LEU A 349 0.67 13.70 27.23
C LEU A 349 -0.03 14.96 26.71
N ASN A 350 -1.21 14.83 26.12
CA ASN A 350 -1.96 15.97 25.60
C ASN A 350 -2.32 16.96 26.70
N GLN A 351 -2.70 16.48 27.89
CA GLN A 351 -2.96 17.34 29.03
C GLN A 351 -1.72 18.10 29.49
N VAL A 352 -0.56 17.42 29.58
CA VAL A 352 0.71 18.08 29.93
C VAL A 352 1.08 19.16 28.92
N LEU A 353 0.95 18.86 27.62
CA LEU A 353 1.27 19.80 26.56
C LEU A 353 0.32 21.01 26.58
N SER A 354 -0.98 20.79 26.79
CA SER A 354 -1.98 21.86 26.91
C SER A 354 -1.69 22.79 28.09
N VAL A 355 -1.32 22.25 29.25
CA VAL A 355 -0.95 23.06 30.44
C VAL A 355 0.27 23.93 30.15
N LEU A 356 1.29 23.38 29.48
CA LEU A 356 2.50 24.13 29.13
C LEU A 356 2.25 25.20 28.08
N GLU A 357 1.42 24.91 27.09
CA GLU A 357 1.01 25.88 26.07
C GLU A 357 0.21 27.03 26.68
N HIS A 358 -0.77 26.72 27.53
CA HIS A 358 -1.53 27.72 28.27
C HIS A 358 -0.63 28.59 29.17
N THR A 359 0.33 27.95 29.87
CA THR A 359 1.33 28.66 30.69
C THR A 359 2.13 29.63 29.84
N ARG A 360 2.57 29.20 28.64
CA ARG A 360 3.33 30.04 27.72
C ARG A 360 2.51 31.25 27.26
N THR A 361 1.28 31.04 26.82
CA THR A 361 0.37 32.12 26.43
C THR A 361 0.15 33.12 27.56
N GLN A 362 -0.04 32.65 28.80
CA GLN A 362 -0.17 33.53 29.96
C GLN A 362 1.11 34.32 30.26
N VAL A 363 2.28 33.70 30.10
CA VAL A 363 3.57 34.37 30.24
C VAL A 363 3.73 35.46 29.18
N ASP A 364 3.44 35.15 27.92
CA ASP A 364 3.53 36.10 26.81
C ASP A 364 2.60 37.31 27.04
N GLN A 365 1.34 37.06 27.43
CA GLN A 365 0.39 38.12 27.80
C GLN A 365 0.89 39.00 28.96
N LEU A 366 1.45 38.38 30.00
CA LEU A 366 2.03 39.11 31.14
C LEU A 366 3.23 39.96 30.74
N VAL A 367 4.04 39.49 29.78
CA VAL A 367 5.18 40.24 29.24
C VAL A 367 4.70 41.42 28.39
N GLU A 368 3.70 41.22 27.54
CA GLU A 368 3.10 42.28 26.70
C GLU A 368 2.54 43.44 27.54
N VAL A 369 1.91 43.16 28.68
CA VAL A 369 1.39 44.20 29.59
C VAL A 369 2.43 44.73 30.59
N GLY A 370 3.72 44.44 30.37
CA GLY A 370 4.82 44.94 31.20
C GLY A 370 4.96 44.31 32.59
N ARG A 371 4.28 43.17 32.85
CA ARG A 371 4.26 42.47 34.14
C ARG A 371 5.24 41.29 34.20
N THR A 372 6.46 41.48 33.71
CA THR A 372 7.49 40.43 33.61
C THR A 372 7.82 39.75 34.95
N GLU A 373 7.78 40.49 36.07
CA GLU A 373 8.01 39.90 37.42
C GLU A 373 6.89 38.96 37.89
N VAL A 374 5.67 39.15 37.40
CA VAL A 374 4.56 38.24 37.68
C VAL A 374 4.73 36.95 36.88
N ALA A 375 5.11 37.08 35.59
CA ALA A 375 5.44 35.93 34.74
C ALA A 375 6.59 35.09 35.31
N ARG A 376 7.66 35.74 35.81
CA ARG A 376 8.77 35.05 36.48
C ARG A 376 8.33 34.30 37.74
N ARG A 377 7.51 34.91 38.60
CA ARG A 377 6.98 34.25 39.80
C ARG A 377 6.15 33.03 39.46
N MET A 378 5.30 33.13 38.44
CA MET A 378 4.48 32.03 37.95
C MET A 378 5.36 30.86 37.44
N LEU A 379 6.34 31.14 36.59
CA LEU A 379 7.26 30.11 36.08
C LEU A 379 8.11 29.49 37.19
N ARG A 380 8.59 30.26 38.17
CA ARG A 380 9.31 29.71 39.35
C ARG A 380 8.43 28.82 40.20
N ASP A 381 7.15 29.18 40.38
CA ASP A 381 6.22 28.33 41.12
C ASP A 381 5.97 27.00 40.40
N LEU A 382 5.76 27.07 39.08
CA LEU A 382 5.62 25.89 38.24
C LEU A 382 6.89 25.03 38.24
N ARG A 383 8.08 25.65 38.14
CA ARG A 383 9.38 24.98 38.26
C ARG A 383 9.52 24.21 39.58
N ARG A 384 9.13 24.83 40.71
CA ARG A 384 9.17 24.18 42.04
C ARG A 384 8.26 22.96 42.12
N ARG A 385 7.05 23.07 41.55
CA ARG A 385 6.10 21.95 41.47
C ARG A 385 6.61 20.81 40.58
N LEU A 386 7.37 21.15 39.53
CA LEU A 386 7.95 20.22 38.57
C LEU A 386 9.38 19.76 38.93
N ALA A 387 9.84 20.03 40.16
CA ALA A 387 11.21 19.73 40.58
C ALA A 387 11.56 18.23 40.39
N GLY A 388 12.65 17.98 39.66
CA GLY A 388 13.12 16.63 39.34
C GLY A 388 12.56 16.03 38.05
N SER A 389 11.66 16.72 37.36
CA SER A 389 11.20 16.33 36.00
C SER A 389 12.07 16.96 34.91
N THR A 390 12.08 16.36 33.71
CA THR A 390 12.71 16.95 32.52
C THR A 390 11.99 18.19 32.02
N LEU A 391 10.69 18.31 32.29
CA LEU A 391 9.88 19.51 32.03
C LEU A 391 10.38 20.75 32.80
N ALA A 392 11.05 20.57 33.94
CA ALA A 392 11.67 21.69 34.65
C ALA A 392 12.71 22.42 33.77
N LYS A 393 13.44 21.71 32.91
CA LYS A 393 14.41 22.32 31.98
C LYS A 393 13.72 23.19 30.93
N ASP A 394 12.51 22.82 30.51
CA ASP A 394 11.73 23.61 29.56
C ASP A 394 11.23 24.91 30.20
N ILE A 395 10.79 24.85 31.47
CA ILE A 395 10.48 26.04 32.28
C ILE A 395 11.73 26.91 32.51
N ASP A 396 12.89 26.30 32.70
CA ASP A 396 14.16 27.02 32.85
C ASP A 396 14.54 27.79 31.60
N ARG A 397 14.28 27.24 30.42
CA ARG A 397 14.45 27.94 29.15
C ARG A 397 13.49 29.13 29.05
N MET A 398 12.22 28.97 29.41
CA MET A 398 11.26 30.10 29.46
C MET A 398 11.73 31.19 30.43
N LEU A 399 12.26 30.83 31.61
CA LEU A 399 12.85 31.77 32.55
C LEU A 399 14.09 32.49 31.98
N ALA A 400 14.92 31.78 31.21
CA ALA A 400 16.10 32.34 30.55
C ALA A 400 15.72 33.31 29.40
N GLU A 401 14.68 32.99 28.62
CA GLU A 401 14.11 33.87 27.59
C GLU A 401 13.59 35.19 28.19
N LEU A 402 13.14 35.17 29.45
CA LEU A 402 12.78 36.36 30.23
C LEU A 402 13.98 37.12 30.84
N GLY A 403 15.22 36.75 30.50
CA GLY A 403 16.44 37.51 30.82
C GLY A 403 17.23 37.08 32.06
N GLU A 404 17.02 35.87 32.60
CA GLU A 404 17.94 35.31 33.62
C GLU A 404 19.10 34.52 32.99
N VAL A 405 20.32 35.06 33.09
CA VAL A 405 21.55 34.27 32.95
C VAL A 405 22.10 33.93 34.33
N LYS A 406 22.14 32.64 34.68
CA LYS A 406 23.26 32.00 35.39
C LYS A 406 23.15 30.46 35.35
N PRO A 407 24.13 29.73 34.80
CA PRO A 407 24.19 28.28 34.93
C PRO A 407 24.61 27.89 36.36
N ALA A 408 23.95 26.88 36.93
CA ALA A 408 24.28 26.36 38.26
C ALA A 408 25.63 25.61 38.22
N ARG A 409 26.60 26.11 38.98
CA ARG A 409 27.89 25.46 39.26
C ARG A 409 27.67 24.24 40.17
N ALA A 410 28.14 23.08 39.75
CA ALA A 410 28.22 21.88 40.56
C ALA A 410 29.16 22.08 41.76
N ALA A 411 28.65 21.98 42.98
CA ALA A 411 29.45 21.93 44.19
C ALA A 411 29.82 20.46 44.49
N ARG A 412 31.11 20.16 44.35
CA ARG A 412 31.77 18.98 44.93
C ARG A 412 31.53 18.97 46.44
N THR A 413 31.07 17.86 46.98
CA THR A 413 31.38 17.47 48.37
C THR A 413 31.70 15.98 48.40
N SER A 414 32.97 15.74 48.66
CA SER A 414 33.60 14.48 49.04
C SER A 414 33.07 14.06 50.41
N TYR A 415 32.58 12.82 50.54
CA TYR A 415 32.68 12.05 51.77
C TYR A 415 32.54 10.56 51.43
N ASP A 416 33.65 9.83 51.55
CA ASP A 416 33.68 8.36 51.62
C ASP A 416 33.02 7.89 52.92
N PRO A 417 32.50 6.64 52.94
CA PRO A 417 33.08 5.71 53.89
C PRO A 417 33.41 4.32 53.34
N VAL A 418 34.46 3.80 53.98
CA VAL A 418 35.16 2.50 53.93
C VAL A 418 34.26 1.26 53.93
N PRO A 419 34.69 0.13 53.32
CA PRO A 419 33.84 -1.04 53.06
C PRO A 419 33.83 -2.03 54.23
N SER A 420 32.70 -2.75 54.40
CA SER A 420 32.67 -3.98 55.20
C SER A 420 32.34 -5.18 54.31
N GLN A 421 33.30 -6.11 54.28
CA GLN A 421 33.16 -7.46 53.76
C GLN A 421 32.20 -8.28 54.62
N ARG A 422 31.34 -9.09 53.97
CA ARG A 422 31.06 -10.44 54.47
C ARG A 422 30.65 -11.37 53.32
N ASN A 423 31.24 -12.57 53.38
CA ASN A 423 31.29 -13.62 52.37
C ASN A 423 29.98 -14.42 52.21
N GLY A 424 29.82 -14.96 50.99
CA GLY A 424 29.51 -16.38 50.74
C GLY A 424 28.04 -16.82 50.73
N TYR A 425 27.51 -17.22 49.57
CA TYR A 425 27.43 -18.63 49.12
C TYR A 425 26.65 -18.75 47.80
N ASP A 426 27.13 -19.63 46.93
CA ASP A 426 26.57 -20.04 45.64
C ASP A 426 25.39 -21.04 45.75
N ARG A 427 24.63 -21.13 44.63
CA ARG A 427 23.71 -22.21 44.13
C ARG A 427 22.18 -22.09 44.44
N PRO A 428 21.28 -22.75 43.65
CA PRO A 428 20.86 -22.34 42.30
C PRO A 428 19.32 -22.36 42.10
N TYR A 429 18.85 -21.84 40.95
CA TYR A 429 17.55 -22.08 40.27
C TYR A 429 16.26 -22.33 41.09
N GLY A 430 15.32 -21.38 40.98
CA GLY A 430 13.90 -21.58 41.31
C GLY A 430 13.08 -20.37 40.85
N GLY A 431 12.22 -20.57 39.85
CA GLY A 431 11.41 -19.52 39.22
C GLY A 431 10.39 -18.89 40.17
N HIS A 432 10.31 -17.55 40.12
CA HIS A 432 9.22 -16.76 40.70
C HIS A 432 9.10 -15.40 39.98
N PRO A 433 7.90 -14.78 40.01
CA PRO A 433 7.42 -13.87 38.98
C PRO A 433 8.15 -12.53 38.98
N VAL A 434 8.29 -11.97 37.77
CA VAL A 434 8.97 -10.70 37.48
C VAL A 434 8.39 -9.58 38.35
N ARG A 435 9.20 -9.11 39.31
CA ARG A 435 8.97 -7.89 40.08
C ARG A 435 8.92 -6.69 39.13
N ARG A 436 7.74 -6.11 38.97
CA ARG A 436 7.55 -4.75 38.41
C ARG A 436 8.39 -3.75 39.23
N ARG A 437 9.44 -3.17 38.61
CA ARG A 437 10.22 -2.04 39.15
C ARG A 437 9.72 -0.70 38.55
N PRO A 438 10.03 0.46 39.17
CA PRO A 438 9.04 1.46 39.55
C PRO A 438 8.90 2.62 38.54
N VAL A 439 8.46 2.34 37.30
CA VAL A 439 8.07 3.42 36.37
C VAL A 439 6.75 4.09 36.83
N ALA A 440 5.94 3.40 37.62
CA ALA A 440 4.64 3.88 38.11
C ALA A 440 4.68 5.02 39.16
N ARG A 441 5.82 5.36 39.77
CA ARG A 441 5.87 6.39 40.84
C ARG A 441 5.87 7.82 40.32
N PHE A 442 6.37 8.05 39.11
CA PHE A 442 6.41 9.38 38.49
C PHE A 442 5.04 9.76 37.91
N PHE A 443 4.43 8.86 37.13
CA PHE A 443 3.12 9.06 36.54
C PHE A 443 1.97 9.20 37.55
N ARG A 444 2.00 8.46 38.67
CA ARG A 444 1.01 8.63 39.76
C ARG A 444 1.01 10.03 40.38
N ARG A 445 2.13 10.75 40.37
CA ARG A 445 2.21 12.14 40.88
C ARG A 445 1.62 13.14 39.87
N LEU A 446 1.59 12.79 38.59
CA LEU A 446 1.08 13.62 37.51
C LEU A 446 -0.44 13.41 37.28
N VAL A 447 -0.92 12.17 37.44
CA VAL A 447 -2.36 11.85 37.48
C VAL A 447 -3.07 12.53 38.66
N ALA A 448 -2.40 12.68 39.81
CA ALA A 448 -2.95 13.44 40.94
C ALA A 448 -3.13 14.95 40.63
N PHE A 449 -2.32 15.51 39.74
CA PHE A 449 -2.44 16.89 39.27
C PHE A 449 -3.60 17.04 38.26
N ALA A 450 -3.74 16.10 37.33
CA ALA A 450 -4.81 16.05 36.34
C ALA A 450 -6.21 15.92 36.96
N ALA A 451 -6.35 15.03 37.95
CA ALA A 451 -7.62 14.78 38.65
C ALA A 451 -8.13 16.00 39.43
N SER A 452 -7.23 16.90 39.85
CA SER A 452 -7.58 18.13 40.57
C SER A 452 -8.14 19.22 39.65
N ALA A 453 -7.79 19.21 38.36
CA ALA A 453 -8.26 20.19 37.37
C ALA A 453 -9.56 19.73 36.66
N ALA A 454 -9.79 18.42 36.52
CA ALA A 454 -10.95 17.86 35.81
C ALA A 454 -12.25 17.87 36.65
N ALA A 455 -12.16 18.01 37.98
CA ALA A 455 -13.31 17.95 38.89
C ALA A 455 -14.31 19.13 38.75
N VAL A 456 -14.07 20.10 37.87
CA VAL A 456 -14.93 21.27 37.67
C VAL A 456 -15.84 21.15 36.42
N PHE A 457 -15.60 20.23 35.48
CA PHE A 457 -16.29 20.27 34.17
C PHE A 457 -16.84 18.94 33.59
N GLY A 458 -16.73 17.82 34.30
CA GLY A 458 -16.89 16.48 33.70
C GLY A 458 -18.17 15.69 34.02
N LEU A 459 -19.37 16.29 34.02
CA LEU A 459 -20.61 15.53 34.29
C LEU A 459 -21.64 15.49 33.14
N GLY A 460 -21.42 16.22 32.03
CA GLY A 460 -22.34 16.24 30.89
C GLY A 460 -22.10 15.17 29.81
N ALA A 461 -20.88 14.67 29.66
CA ALA A 461 -20.49 13.81 28.53
C ALA A 461 -20.83 12.31 28.72
N LEU A 462 -20.99 11.86 29.96
CA LEU A 462 -21.19 10.43 30.28
C LEU A 462 -22.62 9.93 30.01
N LEU A 463 -23.59 10.81 29.80
CA LEU A 463 -25.01 10.45 29.59
C LEU A 463 -25.41 10.37 28.11
N TRP A 464 -24.61 10.92 27.18
CA TRP A 464 -24.93 10.91 25.74
C TRP A 464 -24.45 9.63 25.03
N HIS A 465 -23.43 8.96 25.55
CA HIS A 465 -22.80 7.81 24.89
C HIS A 465 -23.50 6.47 25.16
N TRP A 466 -24.49 6.43 26.07
CA TRP A 466 -25.13 5.18 26.52
C TRP A 466 -26.51 4.90 25.89
N LEU A 467 -27.01 5.74 24.98
CA LEU A 467 -28.42 5.70 24.53
C LEU A 467 -28.67 5.70 23.01
N SER A 468 -27.71 5.32 22.16
CA SER A 468 -27.97 5.22 20.71
C SER A 468 -27.64 3.84 20.14
N PRO A 469 -28.65 3.01 19.78
CA PRO A 469 -28.46 1.87 18.90
C PRO A 469 -29.11 2.14 17.53
N SER A 470 -28.29 2.38 16.52
CA SER A 470 -28.61 2.09 15.12
C SER A 470 -27.31 2.06 14.33
N PHE A 471 -26.96 0.89 13.80
CA PHE A 471 -25.96 0.75 12.74
C PHE A 471 -26.48 1.50 11.50
N GLN A 472 -26.15 2.79 11.42
CA GLN A 472 -26.09 3.51 10.14
C GLN A 472 -24.66 3.31 9.61
N VAL A 473 -24.54 2.96 8.34
CA VAL A 473 -23.26 3.06 7.62
C VAL A 473 -22.87 4.54 7.69
N GLN A 474 -21.95 4.91 8.58
CA GLN A 474 -21.42 6.27 8.62
C GLN A 474 -20.64 6.48 7.33
N GLY A 475 -21.06 7.45 6.52
CA GLY A 475 -20.22 7.91 5.42
C GLY A 475 -18.96 8.56 5.97
N VAL A 476 -17.92 8.58 5.15
CA VAL A 476 -16.63 9.18 5.47
C VAL A 476 -16.54 10.57 4.84
N ILE A 477 -15.67 11.41 5.39
CA ILE A 477 -15.32 12.69 4.77
C ILE A 477 -14.22 12.41 3.74
N ILE A 478 -14.42 12.79 2.48
CA ILE A 478 -13.33 12.78 1.48
C ILE A 478 -12.88 14.19 1.12
N TYR A 479 -13.60 15.23 1.55
CA TYR A 479 -13.23 16.63 1.32
C TYR A 479 -13.68 17.53 2.49
N GLY A 480 -12.84 17.58 3.53
CA GLY A 480 -12.99 18.42 4.72
C GLY A 480 -12.14 19.68 4.69
N GLU A 481 -12.23 20.49 5.75
CA GLU A 481 -11.47 21.74 5.89
C GLU A 481 -9.96 21.49 5.89
N THR A 482 -9.51 20.36 6.44
CA THR A 482 -8.09 19.97 6.46
C THR A 482 -7.92 18.56 5.94
N VAL A 483 -6.78 18.25 5.32
CA VAL A 483 -6.49 16.89 4.80
C VAL A 483 -6.60 15.81 5.88
N SER A 484 -6.26 16.15 7.12
CA SER A 484 -6.34 15.24 8.27
C SER A 484 -7.76 14.83 8.68
N GLN A 485 -8.80 15.49 8.19
CA GLN A 485 -10.20 15.10 8.42
C GLN A 485 -10.67 14.04 7.42
N ASN A 486 -9.96 13.89 6.31
CA ASN A 486 -10.38 13.03 5.24
C ASN A 486 -10.04 11.56 5.53
N VAL A 487 -10.76 10.68 4.85
CA VAL A 487 -10.51 9.24 4.87
C VAL A 487 -9.11 8.91 4.34
N GLU A 488 -8.61 7.71 4.64
CA GLU A 488 -7.30 7.27 4.19
C GLU A 488 -7.22 7.03 2.67
N VAL A 489 -6.02 7.23 2.11
CA VAL A 489 -5.70 6.89 0.72
C VAL A 489 -5.86 5.39 0.50
N GLY A 490 -6.40 5.00 -0.65
CA GLY A 490 -6.75 3.62 -0.98
C GLY A 490 -8.18 3.22 -0.56
N THR A 491 -8.95 4.13 0.03
CA THR A 491 -10.37 3.88 0.36
C THR A 491 -11.21 3.72 -0.91
N CYS A 492 -12.04 2.67 -0.95
CA CYS A 492 -12.86 2.33 -2.12
C CYS A 492 -14.28 2.90 -2.03
N ILE A 493 -14.70 3.55 -3.11
CA ILE A 493 -15.98 4.27 -3.27
C ILE A 493 -16.89 3.48 -4.20
N PRO A 494 -18.11 3.10 -3.77
CA PRO A 494 -18.94 2.17 -4.52
C PRO A 494 -19.50 2.78 -5.81
N GLU A 495 -20.01 4.01 -5.79
CA GLU A 495 -20.65 4.63 -6.96
C GLU A 495 -20.06 6.00 -7.30
N LYS A 496 -20.11 6.35 -8.60
CA LYS A 496 -19.72 7.68 -9.09
C LYS A 496 -20.50 8.82 -8.43
N ASN A 497 -21.78 8.59 -8.14
CA ASN A 497 -22.64 9.63 -7.59
C ASN A 497 -22.21 10.06 -6.19
N ASP A 498 -21.53 9.16 -5.45
CA ASP A 498 -21.05 9.41 -4.09
C ASP A 498 -19.97 10.50 -4.04
N VAL A 499 -19.16 10.63 -5.09
CA VAL A 499 -18.18 11.72 -5.21
C VAL A 499 -18.75 12.98 -5.85
N THR A 500 -19.99 12.96 -6.33
CA THR A 500 -20.65 14.17 -6.87
C THR A 500 -21.67 14.77 -5.91
N GLY A 501 -21.94 14.09 -4.79
CA GLY A 501 -22.90 14.50 -3.76
C GLY A 501 -22.25 15.18 -2.56
N ASP A 502 -22.66 14.77 -1.36
CA ASP A 502 -22.14 15.30 -0.09
C ASP A 502 -20.78 14.67 0.24
N LEU A 503 -19.71 15.41 -0.05
CA LEU A 503 -18.33 14.97 0.19
C LEU A 503 -17.95 14.86 1.67
N GLY A 504 -18.80 15.32 2.58
CA GLY A 504 -18.68 15.13 4.02
C GLY A 504 -19.27 13.80 4.53
N ASN A 505 -19.99 13.06 3.67
CA ASN A 505 -20.67 11.83 4.04
C ASN A 505 -20.75 10.85 2.86
N VAL A 506 -19.59 10.36 2.41
CA VAL A 506 -19.42 9.47 1.27
C VAL A 506 -19.47 7.99 1.72
N PRO A 507 -20.34 7.14 1.15
CA PRO A 507 -20.31 5.70 1.38
C PRO A 507 -18.98 5.07 0.96
N VAL A 508 -18.52 4.05 1.68
CA VAL A 508 -17.29 3.30 1.37
C VAL A 508 -17.53 1.81 1.43
N VAL A 509 -16.72 1.06 0.69
CA VAL A 509 -16.73 -0.41 0.67
C VAL A 509 -15.32 -0.96 0.86
N VAL A 510 -15.21 -2.23 1.23
CA VAL A 510 -13.93 -2.94 1.20
C VAL A 510 -13.48 -3.09 -0.26
N CYS A 511 -12.21 -2.87 -0.56
CA CYS A 511 -11.71 -2.89 -1.94
C CYS A 511 -11.83 -4.24 -2.64
N GLY A 512 -11.92 -5.34 -1.88
CA GLY A 512 -12.25 -6.65 -2.43
C GLY A 512 -13.70 -6.78 -2.96
N ALA A 513 -14.56 -5.79 -2.75
CA ALA A 513 -15.88 -5.70 -3.36
C ALA A 513 -15.84 -4.85 -4.63
N GLU A 514 -16.85 -5.03 -5.49
CA GLU A 514 -17.04 -4.17 -6.66
C GLU A 514 -17.20 -2.69 -6.22
N HIS A 515 -16.44 -1.79 -6.85
CA HIS A 515 -16.43 -0.37 -6.52
C HIS A 515 -16.07 0.48 -7.75
N TRP A 516 -16.52 1.73 -7.78
CA TRP A 516 -16.31 2.64 -8.92
C TRP A 516 -14.93 3.32 -8.90
N GLY A 517 -14.46 3.71 -7.72
CA GLY A 517 -13.26 4.53 -7.60
C GLY A 517 -12.49 4.32 -6.31
N GLU A 518 -11.20 4.67 -6.33
CA GLU A 518 -10.31 4.60 -5.18
C GLU A 518 -9.76 5.99 -4.85
N VAL A 519 -9.77 6.37 -3.57
CA VAL A 519 -9.16 7.61 -3.10
C VAL A 519 -7.66 7.55 -3.36
N LEU A 520 -7.20 8.33 -4.35
CA LEU A 520 -5.83 8.36 -4.82
C LEU A 520 -4.92 9.23 -3.92
N GLY A 521 -5.48 10.29 -3.35
CA GLY A 521 -4.73 11.17 -2.45
C GLY A 521 -5.29 12.58 -2.34
N TYR A 522 -4.59 13.37 -1.53
CA TYR A 522 -4.88 14.78 -1.27
C TYR A 522 -3.66 15.62 -1.65
N VAL A 523 -3.77 16.39 -2.74
CA VAL A 523 -2.64 17.13 -3.31
C VAL A 523 -2.71 18.60 -2.95
N ARG A 524 -1.61 19.14 -2.42
CA ARG A 524 -1.52 20.57 -2.17
C ARG A 524 -1.51 21.34 -3.50
N LEU A 525 -2.36 22.35 -3.62
CA LEU A 525 -2.42 23.25 -4.77
C LEU A 525 -1.59 24.51 -4.53
N ALA A 526 -1.61 25.05 -3.31
CA ALA A 526 -0.84 26.23 -2.97
C ALA A 526 -0.45 26.25 -1.48
N ALA A 527 0.40 27.19 -1.10
CA ALA A 527 0.62 27.50 0.31
C ALA A 527 -0.72 27.89 0.97
N THR A 528 -0.85 27.62 2.26
CA THR A 528 -2.01 28.03 3.06
C THR A 528 -1.49 28.96 4.16
N PRO A 529 -1.81 30.27 4.13
CA PRO A 529 -2.65 30.97 3.16
C PRO A 529 -1.93 31.35 1.84
N SER A 530 -2.70 31.57 0.76
CA SER A 530 -2.22 32.18 -0.50
C SER A 530 -3.34 32.90 -1.26
N PRO A 531 -3.04 33.90 -2.11
CA PRO A 531 -4.04 34.48 -3.01
C PRO A 531 -4.73 33.42 -3.87
N TYR A 532 -6.02 33.59 -4.15
CA TYR A 532 -6.76 32.71 -5.03
C TYR A 532 -6.25 32.85 -6.47
N PRO A 533 -5.81 31.76 -7.14
CA PRO A 533 -5.20 31.84 -8.46
C PRO A 533 -6.21 32.02 -9.60
N GLY A 534 -7.51 32.04 -9.29
CA GLY A 534 -8.60 32.01 -10.26
C GLY A 534 -9.13 30.59 -10.47
N THR A 535 -10.41 30.47 -10.83
CA THR A 535 -11.12 29.19 -10.92
C THR A 535 -10.50 28.23 -11.93
N ASP A 536 -10.23 28.71 -13.14
CA ASP A 536 -9.64 27.85 -14.18
C ASP A 536 -8.23 27.37 -13.78
N GLN A 537 -7.45 28.22 -13.11
CA GLN A 537 -6.11 27.85 -12.66
C GLN A 537 -6.15 26.87 -11.49
N ALA A 538 -7.06 27.06 -10.52
CA ALA A 538 -7.25 26.13 -9.42
C ALA A 538 -7.72 24.75 -9.92
N HIS A 539 -8.61 24.73 -10.93
CA HIS A 539 -9.08 23.50 -11.56
C HIS A 539 -7.96 22.77 -12.31
N ARG A 540 -7.22 23.47 -13.20
CA ARG A 540 -6.08 22.89 -13.92
C ARG A 540 -5.01 22.33 -13.00
N LEU A 541 -4.70 23.06 -11.93
CA LEU A 541 -3.69 22.63 -10.97
C LEU A 541 -4.14 21.37 -10.22
N ALA A 542 -5.42 21.29 -9.87
CA ALA A 542 -5.99 20.07 -9.28
C ALA A 542 -5.91 18.90 -10.26
N GLU A 543 -6.35 19.09 -11.51
CA GLU A 543 -6.29 18.04 -12.54
C GLU A 543 -4.86 17.54 -12.77
N TYR A 544 -3.92 18.45 -12.99
CA TYR A 544 -2.50 18.12 -13.19
C TYR A 544 -1.94 17.33 -12.01
N ARG A 545 -2.14 17.81 -10.78
CA ARG A 545 -1.61 17.16 -9.57
C ARG A 545 -2.25 15.79 -9.31
N CYS A 546 -3.53 15.67 -9.59
CA CYS A 546 -4.24 14.41 -9.45
C CYS A 546 -3.81 13.39 -10.52
N ARG A 547 -3.66 13.81 -11.79
CA ARG A 547 -3.11 12.94 -12.84
C ARG A 547 -1.65 12.56 -12.61
N GLU A 548 -0.87 13.46 -12.03
CA GLU A 548 0.49 13.16 -11.59
C GLU A 548 0.50 12.06 -10.53
N LEU A 549 -0.40 12.13 -9.53
CA LEU A 549 -0.56 11.03 -8.57
C LEU A 549 -0.97 9.72 -9.25
N LEU A 550 -1.86 9.76 -10.25
CA LEU A 550 -2.30 8.55 -10.96
C LEU A 550 -1.14 7.92 -11.72
N ALA A 551 -0.36 8.74 -12.42
CA ALA A 551 0.82 8.31 -13.15
C ALA A 551 1.89 7.69 -12.22
N ARG A 552 2.03 8.21 -11.00
CA ARG A 552 2.91 7.65 -9.97
C ARG A 552 2.44 6.29 -9.44
N GLN A 553 1.15 5.97 -9.56
CA GLN A 553 0.66 4.62 -9.29
C GLN A 553 1.02 3.63 -10.42
N GLY A 554 1.63 4.07 -11.52
CA GLY A 554 1.93 3.21 -12.67
C GLY A 554 0.70 2.83 -13.50
N LEU A 555 -0.45 3.43 -13.20
CA LEU A 555 -1.71 3.17 -13.87
C LEU A 555 -1.73 3.82 -15.26
N SER A 556 -2.21 3.07 -16.23
CA SER A 556 -2.37 3.47 -17.62
C SER A 556 -3.39 4.61 -17.73
N GLN A 557 -2.90 5.80 -18.11
CA GLN A 557 -3.74 6.97 -18.39
C GLN A 557 -4.70 6.77 -19.58
N ARG A 558 -4.62 5.64 -20.30
CA ARG A 558 -5.56 5.25 -21.36
C ARG A 558 -6.78 4.48 -20.85
N LEU A 559 -6.67 3.87 -19.67
CA LEU A 559 -7.73 3.08 -19.06
C LEU A 559 -8.32 3.79 -17.84
N TYR A 560 -7.48 4.51 -17.10
CA TYR A 560 -7.84 5.18 -15.86
C TYR A 560 -7.80 6.70 -16.01
N GLY A 561 -8.75 7.35 -15.35
CA GLY A 561 -8.82 8.78 -15.16
C GLY A 561 -8.82 9.12 -13.68
N VAL A 562 -8.89 10.42 -13.39
CA VAL A 562 -9.05 10.92 -12.03
C VAL A 562 -10.23 11.86 -11.99
N TRP A 563 -11.13 11.62 -11.04
CA TRP A 563 -12.08 12.61 -10.58
C TRP A 563 -11.42 13.47 -9.52
N HIS A 564 -11.63 14.78 -9.57
CA HIS A 564 -11.06 15.70 -8.60
C HIS A 564 -12.03 16.80 -8.19
N THR A 565 -11.80 17.33 -6.99
CA THR A 565 -12.44 18.54 -6.50
C THR A 565 -11.41 19.42 -5.77
N SER A 566 -11.62 20.73 -5.79
CA SER A 566 -10.72 21.72 -5.17
C SER A 566 -11.51 22.93 -4.62
N PRO A 567 -10.94 23.67 -3.65
CA PRO A 567 -11.59 24.84 -3.07
C PRO A 567 -11.86 25.90 -4.13
N ASP A 568 -13.10 26.38 -4.18
CA ASP A 568 -13.47 27.54 -4.98
C ASP A 568 -13.05 28.86 -4.31
N LYS A 569 -13.38 29.97 -4.96
CA LYS A 569 -13.08 31.32 -4.45
C LYS A 569 -13.71 31.60 -3.08
N ASP A 570 -14.79 30.93 -2.68
CA ASP A 570 -15.53 31.21 -1.45
C ASP A 570 -14.99 30.44 -0.23
N VAL A 571 -14.27 29.35 -0.46
CA VAL A 571 -13.60 28.57 0.59
C VAL A 571 -12.08 28.62 0.56
N TRP A 572 -11.45 29.06 -0.53
CA TRP A 572 -9.99 29.19 -0.65
C TRP A 572 -9.37 30.02 0.49
N ASN A 573 -8.26 29.57 1.05
CA ASN A 573 -7.62 30.25 2.16
C ASN A 573 -6.56 31.22 1.72
N ASP A 574 -6.94 32.50 1.74
CA ASP A 574 -6.13 33.68 1.48
C ASP A 574 -5.65 34.39 2.76
N GLY A 575 -5.85 33.76 3.93
CA GLY A 575 -5.50 34.29 5.25
C GLY A 575 -6.70 34.51 6.16
N GLY A 576 -7.92 34.47 5.62
CA GLY A 576 -9.17 34.67 6.39
C GLY A 576 -10.03 33.42 6.58
N ARG A 577 -9.65 32.27 6.00
CA ARG A 577 -10.49 31.06 5.97
C ARG A 577 -9.80 29.86 6.63
N ARG A 578 -10.56 28.78 6.85
CA ARG A 578 -10.06 27.56 7.53
C ARG A 578 -9.64 26.45 6.58
N PHE A 579 -10.18 26.43 5.37
CA PHE A 579 -9.91 25.38 4.39
C PHE A 579 -8.44 25.36 3.97
N GLU A 580 -7.82 24.21 3.88
CA GLU A 580 -6.49 24.07 3.27
C GLU A 580 -6.60 24.14 1.74
N ASN A 581 -5.58 24.70 1.08
CA ASN A 581 -5.56 24.84 -0.38
C ASN A 581 -5.08 23.53 -1.05
N TYR A 582 -5.93 22.50 -1.06
CA TYR A 582 -5.63 21.17 -1.61
C TYR A 582 -6.74 20.65 -2.54
N ALA A 583 -6.46 19.65 -3.37
CA ALA A 583 -7.46 18.91 -4.13
C ALA A 583 -7.57 17.46 -3.64
N THR A 584 -8.77 16.92 -3.73
CA THR A 584 -9.04 15.49 -3.52
C THR A 584 -9.00 14.80 -4.87
N CYS A 585 -8.32 13.65 -4.93
CA CYS A 585 -8.15 12.87 -6.14
C CYS A 585 -8.76 11.47 -5.95
N VAL A 586 -9.60 11.02 -6.87
CA VAL A 586 -10.18 9.67 -6.89
C VAL A 586 -9.92 9.02 -8.24
N ALA A 587 -9.15 7.94 -8.27
CA ALA A 587 -8.89 7.17 -9.48
C ALA A 587 -10.16 6.38 -9.89
N HIS A 588 -10.46 6.34 -11.18
CA HIS A 588 -11.58 5.57 -11.73
C HIS A 588 -11.28 5.12 -13.17
N ARG A 589 -12.08 4.21 -13.73
CA ARG A 589 -11.98 3.85 -15.15
C ARG A 589 -12.61 4.89 -16.06
N LEU A 590 -11.99 5.16 -17.21
CA LEU A 590 -12.53 6.08 -18.21
C LEU A 590 -13.85 5.58 -18.83
N ASP A 591 -14.03 4.26 -18.93
CA ASP A 591 -15.27 3.62 -19.39
C ASP A 591 -16.39 3.60 -18.32
N ASN A 592 -16.14 4.13 -17.12
CA ASN A 592 -17.01 4.09 -15.94
C ASN A 592 -17.46 2.69 -15.51
N ARG A 593 -16.79 1.61 -15.95
CA ARG A 593 -16.98 0.29 -15.34
C ARG A 593 -16.41 0.29 -13.93
N PRO A 594 -16.83 -0.66 -13.07
CA PRO A 594 -16.18 -0.87 -11.79
C PRO A 594 -14.68 -1.13 -11.95
N LEU A 595 -13.89 -0.67 -10.98
CA LEU A 595 -12.48 -1.06 -10.88
C LEU A 595 -12.37 -2.56 -10.56
N PRO A 596 -11.24 -3.19 -10.91
CA PRO A 596 -10.91 -4.52 -10.43
C PRO A 596 -11.04 -4.59 -8.90
N THR A 597 -11.37 -5.77 -8.36
CA THR A 597 -11.42 -5.97 -6.89
C THR A 597 -10.04 -6.02 -6.23
N ARG A 598 -8.98 -5.90 -7.04
CA ARG A 598 -7.61 -5.68 -6.61
C ARG A 598 -7.40 -4.18 -6.40
N GLN A 599 -6.89 -3.82 -5.22
CA GLN A 599 -6.60 -2.43 -4.91
C GLN A 599 -5.54 -1.88 -5.85
N LEU A 600 -5.82 -0.76 -6.51
CA LEU A 600 -4.91 -0.15 -7.48
C LEU A 600 -4.05 0.96 -6.89
N VAL A 601 -4.53 1.60 -5.82
CA VAL A 601 -3.85 2.73 -5.16
C VAL A 601 -3.07 2.23 -3.96
N HIS A 602 -1.76 2.49 -3.97
CA HIS A 602 -0.89 2.21 -2.82
C HIS A 602 -0.22 3.49 -2.31
N PRO A 603 -0.41 3.85 -1.02
CA PRO A 603 0.16 5.07 -0.44
C PRO A 603 1.70 5.05 -0.35
N GLY A 604 2.31 3.86 -0.35
CA GLY A 604 3.76 3.65 -0.26
C GLY A 604 4.52 3.63 -1.60
N ARG A 605 3.83 3.70 -2.76
CA ARG A 605 4.47 3.52 -4.06
C ARG A 605 5.53 4.60 -4.31
N ALA A 606 6.71 4.18 -4.79
CA ALA A 606 7.84 5.07 -4.99
C ALA A 606 7.50 6.22 -5.94
N LYS A 607 7.93 7.44 -5.58
CA LYS A 607 7.76 8.62 -6.44
C LYS A 607 8.62 8.46 -7.69
N LEU A 608 7.98 8.14 -8.80
CA LEU A 608 8.59 8.23 -10.12
C LEU A 608 8.30 9.60 -10.74
N ASP A 609 9.31 10.17 -11.38
CA ASP A 609 9.18 11.39 -12.18
C ASP A 609 8.49 11.04 -13.51
N VAL A 610 7.16 10.99 -13.49
CA VAL A 610 6.34 10.64 -14.65
C VAL A 610 5.67 11.90 -15.21
N PRO A 611 5.90 12.27 -16.49
CA PRO A 611 5.20 13.40 -17.09
C PRO A 611 3.70 13.10 -17.22
N VAL A 612 2.88 14.11 -16.98
CA VAL A 612 1.43 14.07 -17.21
C VAL A 612 1.15 14.57 -18.61
N ARG A 613 0.34 13.85 -19.39
CA ARG A 613 -0.05 14.33 -20.71
C ARG A 613 -1.26 15.26 -20.63
N MET A 614 -1.11 16.49 -21.14
CA MET A 614 -2.15 17.52 -21.15
C MET A 614 -2.03 18.40 -22.40
N GLY A 615 -3.11 19.09 -22.75
CA GLY A 615 -3.06 20.15 -23.75
C GLY A 615 -2.24 21.34 -23.25
N VAL A 616 -1.56 22.03 -24.14
CA VAL A 616 -1.03 23.38 -23.90
C VAL A 616 -1.90 24.41 -24.63
N PHE A 617 -2.65 23.99 -25.67
CA PHE A 617 -3.43 24.90 -26.51
C PHE A 617 -4.71 24.23 -27.07
N ASP A 618 -5.66 23.91 -26.19
CA ASP A 618 -6.98 23.36 -26.50
C ASP A 618 -8.07 24.46 -26.55
N SER A 619 -9.15 24.26 -27.29
CA SER A 619 -10.33 25.15 -27.32
C SER A 619 -10.87 25.49 -25.91
N ASP A 620 -10.88 24.52 -24.99
CA ASP A 620 -11.21 24.77 -23.59
C ASP A 620 -9.94 24.98 -22.76
N VAL A 621 -9.66 26.23 -22.38
CA VAL A 621 -8.49 26.57 -21.56
C VAL A 621 -8.43 25.81 -20.23
N ARG A 622 -9.52 25.21 -19.75
CA ARG A 622 -9.55 24.42 -18.50
C ARG A 622 -8.92 23.04 -18.66
N THR A 623 -8.81 22.50 -19.87
CA THR A 623 -8.15 21.20 -20.14
C THR A 623 -6.64 21.36 -20.37
N ASN A 624 -6.17 22.61 -20.50
CA ASN A 624 -4.76 22.89 -20.64
C ASN A 624 -3.96 22.65 -19.36
N ALA A 625 -2.66 22.48 -19.53
CA ALA A 625 -1.66 22.43 -18.47
C ALA A 625 -1.69 23.72 -17.61
N PRO A 626 -1.48 23.63 -16.28
CA PRO A 626 -1.56 24.80 -15.43
C PRO A 626 -0.40 25.76 -15.68
N VAL A 627 -0.67 27.06 -15.52
CA VAL A 627 0.37 28.09 -15.50
C VAL A 627 1.39 27.79 -14.40
N GLY A 628 2.69 27.91 -14.71
CA GLY A 628 3.78 27.55 -13.79
C GLY A 628 4.15 26.06 -13.78
N THR A 629 3.57 25.26 -14.67
CA THR A 629 4.10 23.93 -15.03
C THR A 629 4.93 24.00 -16.31
N CYS A 630 5.61 22.90 -16.62
CA CYS A 630 6.68 22.92 -17.61
C CYS A 630 6.53 21.84 -18.69
N VAL A 631 6.74 22.23 -19.94
CA VAL A 631 6.76 21.34 -21.11
C VAL A 631 8.08 20.58 -21.14
N LYS A 632 8.02 19.25 -21.06
CA LYS A 632 9.20 18.39 -20.94
C LYS A 632 10.15 18.53 -22.13
N ASP A 633 9.62 18.50 -23.34
CA ASP A 633 10.40 18.58 -24.57
C ASP A 633 9.66 19.33 -25.68
N LYS A 634 10.44 20.04 -26.51
CA LYS A 634 9.94 20.85 -27.63
C LYS A 634 9.25 19.99 -28.69
N GLN A 635 9.84 18.82 -28.98
CA GLN A 635 9.36 17.93 -30.03
C GLN A 635 7.89 17.55 -29.82
N SER A 636 7.51 17.19 -28.60
CA SER A 636 6.12 16.84 -28.29
C SER A 636 5.15 18.01 -28.50
N LEU A 637 5.56 19.24 -28.18
CA LEU A 637 4.75 20.43 -28.43
C LEU A 637 4.61 20.74 -29.92
N ASP A 638 5.69 20.57 -30.69
CA ASP A 638 5.70 20.76 -32.14
C ASP A 638 4.86 19.69 -32.86
N GLU A 639 4.82 18.46 -32.33
CA GLU A 639 4.00 17.36 -32.84
C GLU A 639 2.51 17.56 -32.55
N SER A 640 2.16 17.96 -31.32
CA SER A 640 0.77 18.21 -30.91
C SER A 640 0.70 19.15 -29.71
N ALA A 641 -0.01 20.25 -29.85
CA ALA A 641 -0.28 21.15 -28.73
C ALA A 641 -1.39 20.65 -27.78
N TRP A 642 -2.00 19.50 -28.05
CA TRP A 642 -3.15 18.97 -27.29
C TRP A 642 -2.77 17.79 -26.39
N ASP A 643 -1.59 17.21 -26.62
CA ASP A 643 -1.13 16.01 -25.93
C ASP A 643 0.38 16.11 -25.66
N VAL A 644 0.73 16.99 -24.72
CA VAL A 644 2.11 17.37 -24.39
C VAL A 644 2.52 16.77 -23.04
N PRO A 645 3.73 16.19 -22.89
CA PRO A 645 4.25 15.77 -21.61
C PRO A 645 4.60 16.99 -20.74
N ILE A 646 3.85 17.16 -19.65
CA ILE A 646 4.00 18.22 -18.66
C ILE A 646 4.66 17.67 -17.39
N VAL A 647 5.59 18.43 -16.84
CA VAL A 647 6.33 18.11 -15.61
C VAL A 647 6.35 19.29 -14.66
N ASP A 648 6.72 19.02 -13.40
CA ASP A 648 7.07 20.07 -12.46
C ASP A 648 8.35 20.76 -12.89
N CYS A 649 8.42 22.07 -12.67
CA CYS A 649 9.56 22.85 -13.11
C CYS A 649 10.84 22.55 -12.30
N ASP A 650 10.80 21.79 -11.21
CA ASP A 650 12.01 21.28 -10.54
C ASP A 650 12.67 20.11 -11.30
N GLN A 651 11.94 19.50 -12.24
CA GLN A 651 12.45 18.51 -13.19
C GLN A 651 13.09 19.18 -14.41
N TRP A 652 13.88 18.43 -15.17
CA TRP A 652 14.43 18.93 -16.43
C TRP A 652 13.32 19.09 -17.48
N HIS A 653 13.23 20.27 -18.07
CA HIS A 653 12.19 20.61 -19.04
C HIS A 653 12.68 21.62 -20.09
N TRP A 654 11.95 21.77 -21.19
CA TRP A 654 12.28 22.70 -22.28
C TRP A 654 11.69 24.10 -22.10
N ALA A 655 10.45 24.21 -21.60
CA ALA A 655 9.79 25.51 -21.43
C ALA A 655 8.83 25.56 -20.24
N GLU A 656 8.66 26.74 -19.64
CA GLU A 656 7.62 27.01 -18.64
C GLU A 656 6.38 27.64 -19.27
N ILE A 657 5.19 27.23 -18.85
CA ILE A 657 3.92 27.85 -19.25
C ILE A 657 3.70 29.15 -18.47
N LEU A 658 3.75 30.28 -19.17
CA LEU A 658 3.60 31.61 -18.58
C LEU A 658 2.15 32.01 -18.36
N GLY A 659 1.25 31.62 -19.26
CA GLY A 659 -0.15 32.05 -19.18
C GLY A 659 -0.95 31.86 -20.45
N TYR A 660 -2.26 32.07 -20.29
CA TYR A 660 -3.27 31.98 -21.32
C TYR A 660 -4.05 33.31 -21.45
N PRO A 661 -3.42 34.41 -21.90
CA PRO A 661 -4.10 35.70 -21.96
C PRO A 661 -5.26 35.67 -22.96
N GLN A 662 -6.45 36.04 -22.50
CA GLN A 662 -7.60 36.27 -23.37
C GLN A 662 -7.29 37.41 -24.34
N LEU A 663 -7.55 37.17 -25.63
CA LEU A 663 -7.35 38.13 -26.70
C LEU A 663 -8.67 38.77 -27.14
N TYR A 664 -9.71 37.95 -27.28
CA TYR A 664 -11.02 38.36 -27.77
C TYR A 664 -12.14 37.67 -26.98
N ARG A 665 -13.34 38.24 -27.07
CA ARG A 665 -14.57 37.61 -26.59
C ARG A 665 -15.18 36.74 -27.69
N PRO A 666 -15.99 35.72 -27.33
CA PRO A 666 -16.64 34.86 -28.32
C PRO A 666 -17.49 35.63 -29.34
N GLU A 667 -18.09 36.75 -28.94
CA GLU A 667 -18.90 37.59 -29.81
C GLU A 667 -18.11 38.50 -30.78
N ASP A 668 -16.80 38.64 -30.62
CA ASP A 668 -15.98 39.49 -31.47
C ASP A 668 -15.81 38.83 -32.86
N PRO A 669 -15.97 39.55 -33.99
CA PRO A 669 -15.75 38.99 -35.31
C PRO A 669 -14.27 38.72 -35.57
N TRP A 670 -13.96 37.71 -36.39
CA TRP A 670 -12.59 37.37 -36.77
C TRP A 670 -11.85 38.58 -37.41
N PRO A 671 -10.78 39.10 -36.79
CA PRO A 671 -10.12 40.32 -37.25
C PRO A 671 -8.97 40.08 -38.26
N GLY A 672 -8.79 38.82 -38.69
CA GLY A 672 -7.72 38.37 -39.59
C GLY A 672 -6.43 37.97 -38.85
N ASP A 673 -5.69 37.03 -39.45
CA ASP A 673 -4.49 36.41 -38.87
C ASP A 673 -3.47 37.43 -38.35
N ALA A 674 -3.15 38.44 -39.15
CA ALA A 674 -2.12 39.43 -38.81
C ALA A 674 -2.46 40.20 -37.52
N THR A 675 -3.75 40.51 -37.34
CA THR A 675 -4.25 41.20 -36.14
C THR A 675 -4.17 40.29 -34.92
N VAL A 676 -4.58 39.03 -35.06
CA VAL A 676 -4.54 38.04 -33.99
C VAL A 676 -3.11 37.73 -33.56
N TYR A 677 -2.20 37.53 -34.52
CA TYR A 677 -0.79 37.26 -34.22
C TYR A 677 -0.11 38.44 -33.51
N ALA A 678 -0.43 39.67 -33.89
CA ALA A 678 0.09 40.86 -33.21
C ALA A 678 -0.45 40.99 -31.78
N ALA A 679 -1.74 40.73 -31.57
CA ALA A 679 -2.38 40.77 -30.26
C ALA A 679 -1.80 39.71 -29.32
N ALA A 680 -1.68 38.46 -29.79
CA ALA A 680 -1.09 37.34 -29.06
C ALA A 680 0.35 37.61 -28.63
N ARG A 681 1.24 38.04 -29.56
CA ARG A 681 2.62 38.39 -29.22
C ARG A 681 2.67 39.48 -28.17
N THR A 682 1.88 40.54 -28.33
CA THR A 682 1.83 41.66 -27.38
C THR A 682 1.41 41.18 -25.99
N ALA A 683 0.40 40.32 -25.91
CA ALA A 683 -0.07 39.76 -24.64
C ALA A 683 0.99 38.88 -23.97
N CYS A 684 1.62 37.98 -24.72
CA CYS A 684 2.68 37.11 -24.20
C CYS A 684 3.94 37.89 -23.80
N GLN A 685 4.33 38.94 -24.53
CA GLN A 685 5.46 39.80 -24.16
C GLN A 685 5.20 40.56 -22.85
N ARG A 686 3.96 40.99 -22.60
CA ARG A 686 3.56 41.62 -21.33
C ARG A 686 3.70 40.65 -20.17
N LEU A 687 3.32 39.39 -20.34
CA LEU A 687 3.50 38.36 -19.30
C LEU A 687 4.98 38.15 -18.98
N ALA A 688 5.83 38.02 -20.01
CA ALA A 688 7.28 37.91 -19.81
C ALA A 688 7.89 39.10 -19.07
N THR A 689 7.43 40.31 -19.39
CA THR A 689 7.89 41.53 -18.70
C THR A 689 7.42 41.55 -17.25
N THR A 690 6.17 41.14 -17.01
CA THR A 690 5.57 41.07 -15.65
C THR A 690 6.28 40.03 -14.79
N ARG A 691 6.73 38.92 -15.38
CA ARG A 691 7.51 37.87 -14.71
C ARG A 691 9.01 38.16 -14.62
N ALA A 692 9.49 39.27 -15.20
CA ALA A 692 10.90 39.62 -15.27
C ALA A 692 11.78 38.49 -15.84
N LEU A 693 11.36 37.90 -16.98
CA LEU A 693 12.10 36.80 -17.60
C LEU A 693 13.59 37.17 -17.85
N PRO A 694 14.53 36.26 -17.57
CA PRO A 694 15.95 36.50 -17.82
C PRO A 694 16.25 36.69 -19.32
N VAL A 695 17.35 37.39 -19.61
CA VAL A 695 17.73 37.77 -20.99
C VAL A 695 18.06 36.59 -21.90
N ASP A 696 18.41 35.44 -21.32
CA ASP A 696 18.68 34.21 -22.04
C ASP A 696 17.41 33.39 -22.33
N PHE A 697 16.23 33.91 -22.01
CA PHE A 697 14.93 33.33 -22.31
C PHE A 697 14.18 34.11 -23.38
N ARG A 698 13.37 33.39 -24.16
CA ARG A 698 12.43 33.95 -25.13
C ARG A 698 11.03 33.41 -24.86
N VAL A 699 10.04 34.09 -25.42
CA VAL A 699 8.64 33.66 -25.35
C VAL A 699 8.23 33.08 -26.69
N ASP A 700 7.83 31.82 -26.68
CA ASP A 700 7.20 31.17 -27.82
C ASP A 700 5.67 31.27 -27.63
N VAL A 701 4.96 31.53 -28.73
CA VAL A 701 3.53 31.89 -28.72
C VAL A 701 2.76 30.92 -29.61
N LEU A 702 1.69 30.34 -29.08
CA LEU A 702 0.70 29.58 -29.85
C LEU A 702 -0.53 30.46 -30.09
N TYR A 703 -1.02 30.44 -31.32
CA TYR A 703 -2.01 31.38 -31.83
C TYR A 703 -3.31 30.66 -32.18
N PRO A 704 -4.48 31.24 -31.85
CA PRO A 704 -5.76 30.66 -32.25
C PRO A 704 -5.97 30.91 -33.75
N GLY A 705 -6.46 29.90 -34.46
CA GLY A 705 -6.81 30.00 -35.88
C GLY A 705 -8.23 30.54 -36.08
N GLN A 706 -8.59 30.78 -37.35
CA GLN A 706 -9.92 31.30 -37.73
C GLN A 706 -11.06 30.38 -37.29
N GLU A 707 -10.81 29.07 -37.19
CA GLU A 707 -11.77 28.07 -36.75
C GLU A 707 -12.30 28.33 -35.34
N TRP A 708 -11.52 28.99 -34.48
CA TRP A 708 -11.94 29.34 -33.11
C TRP A 708 -13.08 30.38 -33.05
N TRP A 709 -13.33 31.09 -34.16
CA TRP A 709 -14.46 32.02 -34.32
C TRP A 709 -15.71 31.38 -34.92
N GLN A 710 -15.60 30.12 -35.35
CA GLN A 710 -16.70 29.36 -35.93
C GLN A 710 -17.28 28.36 -34.93
N GLU A 711 -16.47 27.95 -33.96
CA GLU A 711 -16.85 27.10 -32.85
C GLU A 711 -17.41 27.94 -31.69
N GLU A 712 -18.30 27.36 -30.88
CA GLU A 712 -18.80 27.99 -29.64
C GLU A 712 -17.73 27.96 -28.53
N ILE A 713 -16.57 28.56 -28.79
CA ILE A 713 -15.44 28.60 -27.86
C ILE A 713 -15.66 29.73 -26.84
N PRO A 714 -15.61 29.44 -25.52
CA PRO A 714 -15.96 30.42 -24.49
C PRO A 714 -14.94 31.55 -24.33
N ASN A 715 -13.69 31.36 -24.73
CA ASN A 715 -12.65 32.39 -24.70
C ASN A 715 -11.66 32.20 -25.83
N ILE A 716 -11.33 33.28 -26.54
CA ILE A 716 -10.30 33.23 -27.58
C ILE A 716 -9.00 33.79 -27.02
N TYR A 717 -7.96 32.97 -26.92
CA TYR A 717 -6.76 33.25 -26.14
C TYR A 717 -5.49 32.80 -26.88
N ALA A 718 -4.31 33.21 -26.40
CA ALA A 718 -3.01 32.68 -26.83
C ALA A 718 -2.38 31.85 -25.71
N ALA A 719 -1.58 30.83 -26.04
CA ALA A 719 -0.70 30.20 -25.06
C ALA A 719 0.71 30.77 -25.15
N CYS A 720 1.27 31.14 -24.00
CA CYS A 720 2.59 31.74 -23.89
C CYS A 720 3.51 30.80 -23.11
N VAL A 721 4.63 30.36 -23.71
CA VAL A 721 5.64 29.54 -23.04
C VAL A 721 7.01 30.22 -23.07
N ALA A 722 7.79 30.10 -22.00
CA ALA A 722 9.15 30.62 -21.90
C ALA A 722 10.17 29.49 -22.07
N ALA A 723 11.03 29.61 -23.06
CA ALA A 723 12.11 28.66 -23.34
C ALA A 723 13.45 29.39 -23.37
N ARG A 724 14.56 28.67 -23.14
CA ARG A 724 15.89 29.24 -23.33
C ARG A 724 16.11 29.59 -24.80
N THR A 725 16.82 30.68 -25.05
CA THR A 725 17.14 31.18 -26.39
C THR A 725 17.92 30.18 -27.23
N ASP A 726 18.70 29.29 -26.59
CA ASP A 726 19.45 28.20 -27.22
C ASP A 726 18.67 26.89 -27.37
N ASP A 727 17.37 26.87 -27.05
CA ASP A 727 16.51 25.67 -27.01
C ASP A 727 16.98 24.58 -26.02
N GLY A 728 17.91 24.90 -25.11
CA GLY A 728 18.38 23.98 -24.09
C GLY A 728 17.36 23.76 -22.96
N THR A 729 17.37 22.56 -22.38
CA THR A 729 16.56 22.26 -21.18
C THR A 729 17.12 22.94 -19.93
N PHE A 730 16.26 23.18 -18.94
CA PHE A 730 16.63 23.77 -17.64
C PHE A 730 15.83 23.18 -16.46
N LYS A 731 16.17 23.61 -15.25
CA LYS A 731 15.53 23.26 -13.97
C LYS A 731 15.22 24.51 -13.18
N GLY A 732 14.15 24.46 -12.40
CA GLY A 732 13.54 25.59 -11.71
C GLY A 732 12.55 26.35 -12.59
N GLY A 733 11.62 27.08 -11.96
CA GLY A 733 10.79 28.05 -12.67
C GLY A 733 11.61 29.27 -13.12
N THR A 734 11.10 29.99 -14.10
CA THR A 734 11.63 31.24 -14.66
C THR A 734 11.31 32.47 -13.82
N SER A 735 10.54 32.31 -12.74
CA SER A 735 10.10 33.36 -11.81
C SER A 735 10.41 33.07 -10.35
#